data_AF-A0A914EDL5-F1
#
_entry.id   AF-A0A914EDL5-F1
#
_cell.length_a   1.000
_cell.length_b   1.000
_cell.length_c   1.000
_cell.angle_alpha   90.00
_cell.angle_beta   90.00
_cell.angle_gamma   90.00
#
_symmetry.space_group_name_H-M   'P 1'
#
loop_
_entity.id
_entity.type
_entity.pdbx_description
1 polymer ?
#
loop_
_entity_poly.entity_id
_entity_poly.type
_entity_poly.pdbx_seq_one_letter_code
_entity_poly.pdbx_strand_id
1 'polypeptide(L)'
;MDGYPNLTDRFKNPFERPKSPFFDSENFMNQSPRKRMRLPSITGSATNVTFQQHKVTRDDRSAILGRHDGYRGCTIWFTGLSGAGKTTISFALEKTLIQLGIPCYGLDGDNVRHGLCKNLGFNKEERSENIRRVAEVSKLFADMGVITLASFISPFRSDREEARRIHEHDGINFLEIYVNTSLEVCEARDTKKLYKKARAGELKGFTGIDSEYEVPLNADLILNAGTETEAESIQRVLQFLYERGILPETAMYQLCGQPVRQLFVVDEDEKLAIIEESQGAPEIELSLVDLQWLQTLAEGWASPLSGFMRERQYLQCLHHGQIFDLKKKCTMPDDRVHVKTEDGFESASSSVVNSDDDEDTYPLPESPINQSIPIVLPINDLQKAKLYMNNNEDEKGQPTIAYQVRLTYNGKLIAILSDPEIFLHRKEERVCRQFACNDIRHPTVKLIMESGDWCLGGDLHVLNRITYNDGLDEYRKTPLELRKIFTEAGCDAVFAFQLRNPIHNGHVLLMRDTREQLLKRYKNPMLLLHPLGGWTKDDDVPLSVRIEQHKAVLDEGVLDSKWTVLAIFPSPMLYAGPTEVQWHARARLAAGVNTYIVGRDPAGIQHPDTGDFLYDPTHGAKILTMAPGLPNLEIIPFRVAAYDKTIGSMAFFDESRKEDFIFISGTKMRGFARDGVQPPAGFMAPKAWNVLASYYSQLILDKKQEIK
;
A
#
# COMPACT_ATOMS: atom_id res chain seq x y z
N MET A 1 -50.14 -11.71 -31.23
CA MET A 1 -49.46 -10.56 -31.88
C MET A 1 -48.78 -9.76 -30.78
N ASP A 2 -47.93 -10.37 -29.97
CA ASP A 2 -46.56 -10.86 -30.26
C ASP A 2 -45.59 -9.66 -30.26
N GLY A 3 -44.58 -9.56 -29.40
CA GLY A 3 -44.13 -10.43 -28.33
C GLY A 3 -43.08 -9.68 -27.49
N TYR A 4 -43.28 -9.67 -26.18
CA TYR A 4 -42.24 -9.41 -25.19
C TYR A 4 -41.85 -10.76 -24.59
N PRO A 5 -40.57 -11.15 -24.53
CA PRO A 5 -40.18 -12.31 -23.76
C PRO A 5 -40.12 -11.96 -22.27
N ASN A 6 -40.64 -12.89 -21.46
CA ASN A 6 -40.86 -12.81 -20.03
C ASN A 6 -39.59 -12.54 -19.19
N LEU A 7 -39.73 -11.62 -18.24
CA LEU A 7 -38.84 -11.37 -17.11
C LEU A 7 -39.20 -12.28 -15.92
N THR A 8 -38.98 -13.59 -16.04
CA THR A 8 -39.03 -14.53 -14.89
C THR A 8 -38.12 -15.73 -15.16
N ASP A 9 -36.81 -15.56 -14.98
CA ASP A 9 -35.87 -16.63 -14.61
C ASP A 9 -34.43 -16.08 -14.50
N ARG A 10 -34.16 -15.29 -13.46
CA ARG A 10 -32.77 -14.97 -13.01
C ARG A 10 -32.70 -14.78 -11.50
N PHE A 11 -33.04 -15.84 -10.77
CA PHE A 11 -32.60 -16.02 -9.37
C PHE A 11 -32.27 -17.49 -9.14
N LYS A 12 -31.14 -17.95 -9.70
CA LYS A 12 -30.42 -19.12 -9.21
C LYS A 12 -28.92 -18.88 -9.27
N ASN A 13 -28.31 -19.04 -8.09
CA ASN A 13 -26.89 -19.26 -7.79
C ASN A 13 -25.96 -18.04 -7.60
N PRO A 14 -25.56 -17.69 -6.36
CA PRO A 14 -24.58 -16.63 -6.08
C PRO A 14 -23.11 -17.14 -5.96
N PHE A 15 -22.78 -18.31 -6.51
CA PHE A 15 -21.45 -18.95 -6.37
C PHE A 15 -20.78 -19.33 -7.70
N GLU A 16 -20.78 -18.45 -8.70
CA GLU A 16 -19.88 -18.59 -9.85
C GLU A 16 -18.80 -17.50 -9.81
N ARG A 17 -17.58 -17.90 -9.42
CA ARG A 17 -16.37 -17.10 -9.66
C ARG A 17 -16.05 -17.14 -11.17
N PRO A 18 -15.48 -16.06 -11.76
CA PRO A 18 -15.00 -16.11 -13.13
C PRO A 18 -13.91 -17.19 -13.27
N LYS A 19 -14.00 -17.99 -14.32
CA LYS A 19 -12.99 -19.00 -14.66
C LYS A 19 -11.67 -18.29 -15.02
N SER A 20 -10.59 -18.69 -14.36
CA SER A 20 -9.20 -18.38 -14.74
C SER A 20 -8.94 -18.80 -16.20
N PRO A 21 -8.10 -18.07 -16.98
CA PRO A 21 -7.84 -18.40 -18.38
C PRO A 21 -6.89 -19.59 -18.59
N PHE A 22 -6.47 -20.31 -17.55
CA PHE A 22 -5.54 -21.43 -17.66
C PHE A 22 -6.19 -22.77 -17.31
N PHE A 23 -7.13 -23.26 -18.13
CA PHE A 23 -7.60 -24.64 -18.04
C PHE A 23 -8.06 -25.15 -19.43
N ASP A 24 -7.12 -25.66 -20.23
CA ASP A 24 -7.44 -26.52 -21.36
C ASP A 24 -7.59 -27.97 -20.87
N SER A 25 -8.83 -28.46 -20.87
CA SER A 25 -9.21 -29.80 -20.39
C SER A 25 -8.94 -30.94 -21.37
N GLU A 26 -8.28 -30.71 -22.51
CA GLU A 26 -8.15 -31.73 -23.57
C GLU A 26 -6.78 -32.43 -23.66
N ASN A 27 -5.76 -32.01 -22.90
CA ASN A 27 -4.43 -32.64 -22.96
C ASN A 27 -4.19 -33.81 -21.99
N PHE A 28 -5.23 -34.29 -21.28
CA PHE A 28 -5.07 -35.33 -20.25
C PHE A 28 -5.04 -36.79 -20.73
N MET A 29 -5.15 -37.07 -22.04
CA MET A 29 -5.23 -38.44 -22.56
C MET A 29 -3.93 -39.01 -23.17
N ASN A 30 -2.85 -38.23 -23.32
CA ASN A 30 -1.64 -38.68 -24.04
C ASN A 30 -0.33 -38.55 -23.24
N GLN A 31 -0.33 -38.99 -21.97
CA GLN A 31 0.93 -39.27 -21.27
C GLN A 31 1.10 -40.78 -21.09
N SER A 32 2.15 -41.30 -21.72
CA SER A 32 2.64 -42.67 -21.54
C SER A 32 2.86 -43.00 -20.06
N PRO A 33 2.58 -44.24 -19.61
CA PRO A 33 2.58 -44.58 -18.20
C PRO A 33 3.99 -44.42 -17.63
N ARG A 34 4.20 -43.38 -16.82
CA ARG A 34 5.44 -43.20 -16.04
C ARG A 34 5.62 -44.43 -15.16
N LYS A 35 6.76 -45.13 -15.33
CA LYS A 35 7.14 -46.29 -14.52
C LYS A 35 6.91 -45.99 -13.04
N ARG A 36 6.11 -46.82 -12.36
CA ARG A 36 5.95 -46.81 -10.90
C ARG A 36 7.32 -46.93 -10.24
N MET A 37 7.89 -45.81 -9.76
CA MET A 37 9.03 -45.84 -8.86
C MET A 37 8.55 -46.37 -7.51
N ARG A 38 9.04 -47.54 -7.12
CA ARG A 38 8.95 -48.01 -5.74
C ARG A 38 9.96 -47.20 -4.91
N LEU A 39 9.47 -46.33 -4.04
CA LEU A 39 10.28 -45.81 -2.94
C LEU A 39 10.57 -46.97 -1.97
N PRO A 40 11.80 -47.13 -1.48
CA PRO A 40 12.12 -48.20 -0.54
C PRO A 40 11.46 -47.91 0.82
N SER A 41 10.50 -48.76 1.21
CA SER A 41 9.91 -48.75 2.54
C SER A 41 10.81 -49.51 3.51
N ILE A 42 11.50 -48.83 4.44
CA ILE A 42 12.06 -49.52 5.61
C ILE A 42 11.99 -48.61 6.85
N THR A 43 10.98 -48.83 7.69
CA THR A 43 11.08 -49.21 9.12
C THR A 43 9.69 -49.10 9.76
N GLY A 44 8.81 -50.07 9.51
CA GLY A 44 7.49 -50.16 10.15
C GLY A 44 7.02 -51.61 10.18
N SER A 45 6.55 -52.07 11.35
CA SER A 45 6.13 -53.45 11.62
C SER A 45 4.94 -53.96 10.79
N ALA A 46 4.37 -53.12 9.93
CA ALA A 46 3.21 -53.46 9.10
C ALA A 46 3.66 -53.77 7.66
N THR A 47 3.81 -55.05 7.34
CA THR A 47 4.23 -55.55 6.02
C THR A 47 3.17 -55.38 4.92
N ASN A 48 1.97 -54.89 5.25
CA ASN A 48 0.80 -54.91 4.38
C ASN A 48 0.25 -53.50 4.03
N VAL A 49 1.02 -52.43 4.21
CA VAL A 49 0.57 -51.06 3.93
C VAL A 49 1.23 -50.54 2.66
N THR A 50 0.44 -50.08 1.69
CA THR A 50 0.92 -49.42 0.47
C THR A 50 0.51 -47.96 0.48
N PHE A 51 1.46 -47.06 0.21
CA PHE A 51 1.18 -45.64 0.07
C PHE A 51 0.38 -45.39 -1.21
N GLN A 52 -0.79 -44.75 -1.09
CA GLN A 52 -1.58 -44.31 -2.25
C GLN A 52 -1.30 -42.84 -2.51
N GLN A 53 -0.84 -42.52 -3.71
CA GLN A 53 -0.73 -41.13 -4.13
C GLN A 53 -2.12 -40.52 -4.35
N HIS A 54 -2.33 -39.36 -3.76
CA HIS A 54 -3.54 -38.57 -3.98
C HIS A 54 -3.57 -38.05 -5.42
N LYS A 55 -4.78 -37.95 -6.00
CA LYS A 55 -4.99 -37.33 -7.31
C LYS A 55 -4.91 -35.80 -7.27
N VAL A 56 -5.18 -35.21 -6.10
CA VAL A 56 -5.13 -33.77 -5.84
C VAL A 56 -3.78 -33.47 -5.20
N THR A 57 -3.05 -32.50 -5.76
CA THR A 57 -1.73 -32.10 -5.27
C THR A 57 -1.85 -31.19 -4.03
N ARG A 58 -0.72 -30.79 -3.44
CA ARG A 58 -0.71 -29.75 -2.39
C ARG A 58 -1.10 -28.39 -2.95
N ASP A 59 -0.60 -28.05 -4.13
CA ASP A 59 -0.87 -26.77 -4.78
C ASP A 59 -2.37 -26.63 -5.12
N ASP A 60 -3.00 -27.71 -5.62
CA ASP A 60 -4.45 -27.75 -5.87
C ASP A 60 -5.28 -27.49 -4.59
N ARG A 61 -4.81 -28.01 -3.44
CA ARG A 61 -5.48 -27.78 -2.14
C ARG A 61 -5.29 -26.35 -1.66
N SER A 62 -4.05 -25.85 -1.70
CA SER A 62 -3.74 -24.48 -1.31
C SER A 62 -4.56 -23.47 -2.11
N ALA A 63 -4.67 -23.64 -3.43
CA ALA A 63 -5.43 -22.74 -4.31
C ALA A 63 -6.93 -22.57 -3.94
N ILE A 64 -7.51 -23.49 -3.18
CA ILE A 64 -8.94 -23.47 -2.80
C ILE A 64 -9.13 -23.06 -1.33
N LEU A 65 -8.20 -23.42 -0.46
CA LEU A 65 -8.37 -23.31 1.00
C LEU A 65 -8.19 -21.89 1.55
N GLY A 66 -7.35 -21.07 0.91
CA GLY A 66 -7.02 -19.71 1.38
C GLY A 66 -7.50 -18.62 0.43
N ARG A 67 -7.39 -17.37 0.89
CA ARG A 67 -7.71 -16.19 0.06
C ARG A 67 -6.64 -15.88 -0.98
N HIS A 68 -5.39 -16.17 -0.66
CA HIS A 68 -4.23 -15.79 -1.46
C HIS A 68 -3.72 -16.99 -2.23
N ASP A 69 -3.40 -16.81 -3.52
CA ASP A 69 -2.72 -17.86 -4.27
C ASP A 69 -1.26 -18.01 -3.79
N GLY A 70 -0.74 -19.24 -3.86
CA GLY A 70 0.68 -19.53 -3.59
C GLY A 70 1.08 -19.67 -2.12
N TYR A 71 0.19 -19.48 -1.15
CA TYR A 71 0.52 -19.82 0.25
C TYR A 71 0.74 -21.32 0.43
N ARG A 72 1.60 -21.68 1.39
CA ARG A 72 2.01 -23.07 1.60
C ARG A 72 1.69 -23.55 3.01
N GLY A 73 0.99 -24.67 3.10
CA GLY A 73 0.85 -25.41 4.36
C GLY A 73 2.24 -25.78 4.92
N CYS A 74 2.43 -25.57 6.21
CA CYS A 74 3.68 -25.84 6.91
C CYS A 74 3.43 -26.07 8.40
N THR A 75 4.45 -26.54 9.10
CA THR A 75 4.42 -26.63 10.56
C THR A 75 5.37 -25.60 11.16
N ILE A 76 4.80 -24.70 11.97
CA ILE A 76 5.55 -23.77 12.82
C ILE A 76 5.60 -24.39 14.21
N TRP A 77 6.80 -24.79 14.61
CA TRP A 77 7.05 -25.49 15.86
C TRP A 77 7.65 -24.57 16.90
N PHE A 78 6.82 -24.07 17.82
CA PHE A 78 7.28 -23.26 18.95
C PHE A 78 7.81 -24.16 20.06
N THR A 79 9.08 -23.95 20.44
CA THR A 79 9.75 -24.61 21.57
C THR A 79 10.30 -23.60 22.57
N GLY A 80 10.40 -24.00 23.85
CA GLY A 80 10.86 -23.12 24.93
C GLY A 80 10.32 -23.55 26.30
N LEU A 81 10.83 -22.94 27.37
CA LEU A 81 10.41 -23.21 28.75
C LEU A 81 8.91 -22.96 28.97
N SER A 82 8.34 -23.58 30.02
CA SER A 82 6.98 -23.25 30.46
C SER A 82 6.90 -21.76 30.82
N GLY A 83 5.84 -21.05 30.43
CA GLY A 83 5.74 -19.60 30.68
C GLY A 83 6.60 -18.69 29.78
N ALA A 84 7.37 -19.24 28.83
CA ALA A 84 8.18 -18.45 27.90
C ALA A 84 7.35 -17.56 26.95
N GLY A 85 6.09 -17.92 26.67
CA GLY A 85 5.19 -17.15 25.79
C GLY A 85 4.75 -17.86 24.51
N LYS A 86 5.08 -19.15 24.33
CA LYS A 86 4.71 -19.94 23.13
C LYS A 86 3.22 -19.88 22.77
N THR A 87 2.34 -20.20 23.72
CA THR A 87 0.88 -20.21 23.50
C THR A 87 0.36 -18.82 23.15
N THR A 88 0.90 -17.77 23.80
CA THR A 88 0.57 -16.36 23.54
C THR A 88 0.91 -15.98 22.10
N ILE A 89 2.15 -16.22 21.67
CA ILE A 89 2.60 -15.92 20.30
C ILE A 89 1.84 -16.76 19.27
N SER A 90 1.63 -18.05 19.53
CA SER A 90 0.94 -18.97 18.63
C SER A 90 -0.51 -18.52 18.35
N PHE A 91 -1.31 -18.23 19.39
CA PHE A 91 -2.70 -17.82 19.19
C PHE A 91 -2.84 -16.39 18.65
N ALA A 92 -1.90 -15.50 18.98
CA ALA A 92 -1.91 -14.18 18.38
C ALA A 92 -1.55 -14.23 16.89
N LEU A 93 -0.58 -15.06 16.50
CA LEU A 93 -0.25 -15.36 15.11
C LEU A 93 -1.43 -16.04 14.38
N GLU A 94 -2.11 -16.99 15.03
CA GLU A 94 -3.32 -17.64 14.52
C GLU A 94 -4.37 -16.60 14.13
N LYS A 95 -4.67 -15.69 15.06
CA LYS A 95 -5.62 -14.59 14.81
C LYS A 95 -5.20 -13.74 13.61
N THR A 96 -3.92 -13.39 13.50
CA THR A 96 -3.42 -12.57 12.38
C THR A 96 -3.54 -13.30 11.05
N LEU A 97 -3.11 -14.57 10.96
CA LEU A 97 -3.19 -15.36 9.73
C LEU A 97 -4.65 -15.57 9.28
N ILE A 98 -5.57 -15.86 10.20
CA ILE A 98 -7.01 -15.98 9.88
C ILE A 98 -7.57 -14.65 9.37
N GLN A 99 -7.17 -13.50 9.95
CA GLN A 99 -7.59 -12.18 9.47
C GLN A 99 -7.07 -11.86 8.05
N LEU A 100 -5.95 -12.45 7.65
CA LEU A 100 -5.43 -12.41 6.29
C LEU A 100 -6.13 -13.42 5.36
N GLY A 101 -7.03 -14.27 5.87
CA GLY A 101 -7.66 -15.32 5.08
C GLY A 101 -6.72 -16.48 4.76
N ILE A 102 -5.68 -16.68 5.59
CA ILE A 102 -4.76 -17.82 5.49
C ILE A 102 -5.16 -18.87 6.52
N PRO A 103 -5.53 -20.09 6.10
CA PRO A 103 -5.90 -21.17 7.01
C PRO A 103 -4.75 -21.56 7.93
N CYS A 104 -4.99 -21.49 9.23
CA CYS A 104 -4.05 -21.95 10.25
C CYS A 104 -4.80 -22.63 11.40
N TYR A 105 -4.08 -23.45 12.17
CA TYR A 105 -4.64 -24.13 13.34
C TYR A 105 -3.61 -24.32 14.45
N GLY A 106 -3.95 -23.88 15.67
CA GLY A 106 -3.13 -24.04 16.86
C GLY A 106 -3.24 -25.40 17.52
N LEU A 107 -2.11 -26.12 17.65
CA LEU A 107 -1.97 -27.30 18.49
C LEU A 107 -1.22 -26.93 19.77
N ASP A 108 -1.91 -26.93 20.90
CA ASP A 108 -1.30 -26.71 22.22
C ASP A 108 -1.32 -27.98 23.07
N GLY A 109 -0.41 -28.03 24.05
CA GLY A 109 -0.27 -29.13 25.01
C GLY A 109 -1.58 -29.49 25.70
N ASP A 110 -2.41 -28.50 26.02
CA ASP A 110 -3.69 -28.71 26.69
C ASP A 110 -4.71 -29.34 25.72
N ASN A 111 -4.83 -28.82 24.50
CA ASN A 111 -5.78 -29.32 23.48
C ASN A 111 -5.52 -30.78 23.12
N VAL A 112 -4.26 -31.13 22.85
CA VAL A 112 -3.91 -32.48 22.39
C VAL A 112 -3.98 -33.50 23.53
N ARG A 113 -3.67 -33.10 24.78
CA ARG A 113 -3.72 -33.99 25.95
C ARG A 113 -5.13 -34.34 26.42
N HIS A 114 -6.15 -33.54 26.10
CA HIS A 114 -7.54 -33.92 26.38
C HIS A 114 -8.10 -34.95 25.38
N GLY A 115 -7.50 -35.08 24.20
CA GLY A 115 -7.97 -35.95 23.12
C GLY A 115 -6.94 -37.02 22.73
N LEU A 116 -6.19 -36.75 21.66
CA LEU A 116 -5.26 -37.67 21.01
C LEU A 116 -4.20 -38.26 21.96
N CYS A 117 -3.76 -37.49 22.95
CA CYS A 117 -2.72 -37.87 23.90
C CYS A 117 -3.25 -38.10 25.32
N LYS A 118 -4.56 -38.30 25.51
CA LYS A 118 -5.17 -38.51 26.84
C LYS A 118 -4.69 -39.74 27.58
N ASN A 119 -4.11 -40.70 26.86
CA ASN A 119 -3.59 -41.95 27.41
C ASN A 119 -2.10 -41.87 27.79
N LEU A 120 -1.45 -40.72 27.61
CA LEU A 120 -0.03 -40.52 27.88
C LEU A 120 0.16 -39.73 29.17
N GLY A 121 0.95 -40.26 30.10
CA GLY A 121 1.39 -39.56 31.30
C GLY A 121 2.52 -38.55 31.05
N PHE A 122 3.47 -38.51 31.97
CA PHE A 122 4.54 -37.50 32.05
C PHE A 122 5.93 -38.09 32.24
N ASN A 123 6.12 -39.42 32.08
CA ASN A 123 7.48 -39.98 32.04
C ASN A 123 8.18 -39.62 30.70
N LYS A 124 9.46 -39.97 30.56
CA LYS A 124 10.26 -39.56 29.39
C LYS A 124 9.72 -40.16 28.10
N GLU A 125 9.43 -41.45 28.09
CA GLU A 125 8.95 -42.20 26.93
C GLU A 125 7.57 -41.70 26.46
N GLU A 126 6.66 -41.45 27.40
CA GLU A 126 5.33 -40.89 27.14
C GLU A 126 5.40 -39.44 26.62
N ARG A 127 6.37 -38.64 27.08
CA ARG A 127 6.62 -37.30 26.54
C ARG A 127 7.13 -37.37 25.10
N SER A 128 8.07 -38.26 24.80
CA SER A 128 8.57 -38.44 23.43
C SER A 128 7.46 -38.95 22.51
N GLU A 129 6.61 -39.88 22.94
CA GLU A 129 5.45 -40.32 22.16
C GLU A 129 4.41 -39.19 21.98
N ASN A 130 4.22 -38.32 22.98
CA ASN A 130 3.36 -37.15 22.85
C ASN A 130 3.88 -36.21 21.75
N ILE A 131 5.18 -35.92 21.72
CA ILE A 131 5.79 -35.09 20.67
C ILE A 131 5.70 -35.76 19.30
N ARG A 132 5.97 -37.08 19.21
CA ARG A 132 5.86 -37.83 17.94
C ARG A 132 4.44 -37.79 17.37
N ARG A 133 3.41 -37.99 18.21
CA ARG A 133 1.99 -37.89 17.77
C ARG A 133 1.63 -36.49 17.27
N VAL A 134 2.09 -35.46 17.98
CA VAL A 134 1.88 -34.07 17.56
C VAL A 134 2.58 -33.80 16.24
N ALA A 135 3.80 -34.29 16.03
CA ALA A 135 4.53 -34.13 14.79
C ALA A 135 3.79 -34.75 13.60
N GLU A 136 3.29 -35.99 13.73
CA GLU A 136 2.51 -36.65 12.68
C GLU A 136 1.20 -35.91 12.37
N VAL A 137 0.49 -35.44 13.40
CA VAL A 137 -0.74 -34.67 13.18
C VAL A 137 -0.44 -33.32 12.52
N SER A 138 0.62 -32.63 12.95
CA SER A 138 1.02 -31.36 12.35
C SER A 138 1.38 -31.54 10.87
N LYS A 139 2.07 -32.64 10.55
CA LYS A 139 2.36 -33.04 9.17
C LYS A 139 1.09 -33.22 8.35
N LEU A 140 0.06 -33.87 8.88
CA LEU A 140 -1.22 -34.06 8.18
C LEU A 140 -1.94 -32.72 7.90
N PHE A 141 -1.95 -31.80 8.86
CA PHE A 141 -2.52 -30.46 8.66
C PHE A 141 -1.72 -29.66 7.63
N ALA A 142 -0.39 -29.67 7.73
CA ALA A 142 0.49 -29.01 6.78
C ALA A 142 0.36 -29.60 5.37
N ASP A 143 0.24 -30.93 5.24
CA ASP A 143 -0.03 -31.58 3.96
C ASP A 143 -1.36 -31.12 3.37
N MET A 144 -2.40 -30.96 4.21
CA MET A 144 -3.71 -30.43 3.80
C MET A 144 -3.64 -29.01 3.24
N GLY A 145 -2.58 -28.26 3.52
CA GLY A 145 -2.42 -26.86 3.14
C GLY A 145 -2.59 -25.90 4.32
N VAL A 146 -2.79 -26.37 5.55
CA VAL A 146 -2.99 -25.51 6.73
C VAL A 146 -1.66 -25.18 7.40
N ILE A 147 -1.46 -23.92 7.81
CA ILE A 147 -0.32 -23.56 8.67
C ILE A 147 -0.59 -24.07 10.09
N THR A 148 0.15 -25.08 10.52
CA THR A 148 -0.01 -25.67 11.86
C THR A 148 0.89 -24.96 12.86
N LEU A 149 0.31 -24.47 13.95
CA LEU A 149 1.04 -23.75 15.00
C LEU A 149 1.18 -24.67 16.23
N ALA A 150 2.28 -25.43 16.30
CA ALA A 150 2.52 -26.38 17.37
C ALA A 150 3.24 -25.69 18.55
N SER A 151 2.54 -25.50 19.67
CA SER A 151 3.04 -24.85 20.89
C SER A 151 3.33 -25.89 21.98
N PHE A 152 4.56 -26.40 22.05
CA PHE A 152 4.94 -27.45 23.02
C PHE A 152 6.27 -27.14 23.68
N ILE A 153 6.46 -27.55 24.93
CA ILE A 153 7.77 -27.40 25.61
C ILE A 153 8.84 -28.14 24.80
N SER A 154 8.55 -29.36 24.33
CA SER A 154 9.43 -30.18 23.46
C SER A 154 10.91 -30.12 23.88
N PRO A 155 11.25 -30.54 25.12
CA PRO A 155 12.51 -30.17 25.77
C PRO A 155 13.75 -30.85 25.17
N PHE A 156 13.62 -32.02 24.55
CA PHE A 156 14.73 -32.80 24.03
C PHE A 156 14.96 -32.49 22.55
N ARG A 157 16.22 -32.24 22.16
CA ARG A 157 16.59 -31.98 20.77
C ARG A 157 16.25 -33.16 19.87
N SER A 158 16.49 -34.38 20.33
CA SER A 158 16.19 -35.61 19.58
C SER A 158 14.75 -35.68 19.11
N ASP A 159 13.81 -35.24 19.95
CA ASP A 159 12.37 -35.31 19.64
C ASP A 159 11.97 -34.23 18.62
N ARG A 160 12.62 -33.05 18.66
CA ARG A 160 12.41 -31.96 17.69
C ARG A 160 13.05 -32.27 16.34
N GLU A 161 14.24 -32.87 16.35
CA GLU A 161 14.91 -33.37 15.14
C GLU A 161 14.08 -34.49 14.49
N GLU A 162 13.50 -35.40 15.27
CA GLU A 162 12.59 -36.41 14.75
C GLU A 162 11.33 -35.79 14.15
N ALA A 163 10.72 -34.82 14.83
CA ALA A 163 9.59 -34.08 14.29
C ALA A 163 9.93 -33.40 12.96
N ARG A 164 11.12 -32.79 12.85
CA ARG A 164 11.63 -32.20 11.60
C ARG A 164 11.78 -33.26 10.50
N ARG A 165 12.44 -34.40 10.79
CA ARG A 165 12.62 -35.52 9.85
C ARG A 165 11.29 -36.05 9.31
N ILE A 166 10.27 -36.17 10.16
CA ILE A 166 8.91 -36.61 9.78
C ILE A 166 8.31 -35.70 8.68
N HIS A 167 8.56 -34.39 8.75
CA HIS A 167 8.05 -33.44 7.76
C HIS A 167 8.91 -33.39 6.50
N GLU A 168 10.23 -33.33 6.66
CA GLU A 168 11.20 -33.29 5.55
C GLU A 168 11.10 -34.52 4.65
N HIS A 169 10.86 -35.69 5.23
CA HIS A 169 10.63 -36.94 4.48
C HIS A 169 9.51 -36.80 3.44
N ASP A 170 8.44 -36.07 3.78
CA ASP A 170 7.30 -35.85 2.89
C ASP A 170 7.39 -34.50 2.14
N GLY A 171 8.55 -33.82 2.18
CA GLY A 171 8.76 -32.53 1.52
C GLY A 171 7.87 -31.42 2.07
N ILE A 172 7.56 -31.46 3.37
CA ILE A 172 6.76 -30.44 4.07
C ILE A 172 7.68 -29.54 4.86
N ASN A 173 7.45 -28.23 4.79
CA ASN A 173 8.22 -27.24 5.55
C ASN A 173 7.97 -27.40 7.06
N PHE A 174 9.07 -27.55 7.81
CA PHE A 174 9.09 -27.54 9.27
C PHE A 174 9.97 -26.40 9.75
N LEU A 175 9.39 -25.49 10.54
CA LEU A 175 10.04 -24.28 11.02
C LEU A 175 10.13 -24.28 12.54
N GLU A 176 11.32 -24.49 13.08
CA GLU A 176 11.54 -24.49 14.52
C GLU A 176 11.77 -23.07 15.05
N ILE A 177 10.81 -22.57 15.83
CA ILE A 177 10.88 -21.24 16.44
C ILE A 177 11.19 -21.39 17.93
N TYR A 178 12.37 -20.94 18.33
CA TYR A 178 12.78 -20.94 19.73
C TYR A 178 12.27 -19.68 20.43
N VAL A 179 11.34 -19.85 21.37
CA VAL A 179 10.86 -18.78 22.27
C VAL A 179 11.80 -18.70 23.46
N ASN A 180 12.84 -17.89 23.30
CA ASN A 180 13.92 -17.70 24.26
C ASN A 180 13.48 -16.77 25.38
N THR A 181 13.35 -17.32 26.59
CA THR A 181 13.03 -16.56 27.80
C THR A 181 13.73 -17.23 28.96
N SER A 182 14.40 -16.44 29.81
CA SER A 182 15.16 -16.99 30.92
C SER A 182 14.24 -17.71 31.92
N LEU A 183 14.80 -18.66 32.67
CA LEU A 183 14.06 -19.40 33.70
C LEU A 183 13.48 -18.45 34.76
N GLU A 184 14.24 -17.44 35.16
CA GLU A 184 13.84 -16.46 36.18
C GLU A 184 12.59 -15.69 35.73
N VAL A 185 12.56 -15.25 34.47
CA VAL A 185 11.39 -14.56 33.90
C VAL A 185 10.19 -15.52 33.79
N CYS A 186 10.43 -16.78 33.42
CA CYS A 186 9.37 -17.79 33.35
C CYS A 186 8.78 -18.12 34.74
N GLU A 187 9.63 -18.26 35.76
CA GLU A 187 9.25 -18.44 37.16
C GLU A 187 8.53 -17.21 37.73
N ALA A 188 8.96 -16.00 37.38
CA ALA A 188 8.29 -14.78 37.81
C ALA A 188 6.87 -14.65 37.22
N ARG A 189 6.67 -15.10 35.97
CA ARG A 189 5.37 -15.10 35.30
C ARG A 189 4.41 -16.14 35.89
N ASP A 190 4.92 -17.35 36.18
CA ASP A 190 4.22 -18.56 36.68
C ASP A 190 2.70 -18.62 36.38
N THR A 191 2.33 -18.44 35.11
CA THR A 191 0.94 -18.18 34.69
C THR A 191 -0.03 -19.29 35.07
N LYS A 192 0.47 -20.53 35.17
CA LYS A 192 -0.28 -21.73 35.54
C LYS A 192 0.03 -22.23 36.97
N LYS A 193 0.80 -21.47 37.76
CA LYS A 193 1.26 -21.85 39.12
C LYS A 193 2.02 -23.19 39.16
N LEU A 194 2.69 -23.54 38.07
CA LEU A 194 3.40 -24.81 37.90
C LEU A 194 4.79 -24.76 38.51
N TYR A 195 5.48 -23.62 38.41
CA TYR A 195 6.80 -23.45 38.99
C TYR A 195 6.74 -23.48 40.52
N LYS A 196 5.74 -22.81 41.12
CA LYS A 196 5.52 -22.87 42.56
C LYS A 196 5.30 -24.30 43.06
N LYS A 197 4.51 -25.11 42.33
CA LYS A 197 4.26 -26.52 42.66
C LYS A 197 5.49 -27.41 42.47
N ALA A 198 6.27 -27.17 41.41
CA ALA A 198 7.53 -27.89 41.19
C ALA A 198 8.54 -27.60 42.31
N ARG A 199 8.73 -26.33 42.69
CA ARG A 199 9.59 -25.93 43.82
C ARG A 199 9.11 -26.48 45.17
N ALA A 200 7.81 -26.70 45.34
CA ALA A 200 7.24 -27.36 46.52
C ALA A 200 7.37 -28.89 46.51
N GLY A 201 7.93 -29.48 45.44
CA GLY A 201 8.07 -30.94 45.30
C GLY A 201 6.79 -31.69 44.92
N GLU A 202 5.70 -30.97 44.63
CA GLU A 202 4.40 -31.53 44.24
C GLU A 202 4.39 -32.02 42.78
N LEU A 203 5.26 -31.44 41.93
CA LEU A 203 5.44 -31.82 40.53
C LEU A 203 6.88 -32.27 40.28
N LYS A 204 7.08 -33.56 40.01
CA LYS A 204 8.40 -34.12 39.70
C LYS A 204 8.69 -34.10 38.21
N GLY A 205 9.96 -33.88 37.85
CA GLY A 205 10.41 -33.94 36.45
C GLY A 205 9.94 -32.74 35.61
N PHE A 206 9.79 -31.58 36.24
CA PHE A 206 9.38 -30.36 35.55
C PHE A 206 10.55 -29.74 34.79
N THR A 207 10.38 -29.50 33.49
CA THR A 207 11.42 -28.94 32.62
C THR A 207 11.86 -27.55 33.11
N GLY A 208 13.17 -27.37 33.27
CA GLY A 208 13.80 -26.16 33.82
C GLY A 208 14.05 -26.21 35.33
N ILE A 209 13.54 -27.21 36.04
CA ILE A 209 13.75 -27.39 37.50
C ILE A 209 14.42 -28.74 37.77
N ASP A 210 13.69 -29.84 37.55
CA ASP A 210 14.15 -31.23 37.81
C ASP A 210 14.45 -32.00 36.52
N SER A 211 14.26 -31.37 35.36
CA SER A 211 14.54 -31.94 34.04
C SER A 211 15.10 -30.86 33.13
N GLU A 212 16.11 -31.20 32.33
CA GLU A 212 16.78 -30.23 31.48
C GLU A 212 15.90 -29.80 30.28
N TYR A 213 16.15 -28.58 29.81
CA TYR A 213 15.68 -28.09 28.53
C TYR A 213 16.88 -27.94 27.60
N GLU A 214 16.90 -28.69 26.51
CA GLU A 214 17.99 -28.62 25.53
C GLU A 214 17.67 -27.55 24.50
N VAL A 215 18.36 -26.42 24.59
CA VAL A 215 18.21 -25.29 23.65
C VAL A 215 18.51 -25.75 22.21
N PRO A 216 17.69 -25.39 21.21
CA PRO A 216 17.97 -25.71 19.81
C PRO A 216 19.31 -25.12 19.36
N LEU A 217 20.11 -25.91 18.64
CA LEU A 217 21.39 -25.43 18.09
C LEU A 217 21.19 -24.60 16.81
N ASN A 218 20.22 -25.00 15.98
CA ASN A 218 19.93 -24.41 14.67
C ASN A 218 18.43 -24.11 14.55
N ALA A 219 17.89 -23.28 15.47
CA ALA A 219 16.52 -22.81 15.33
C ALA A 219 16.39 -21.99 14.04
N ASP A 220 15.26 -22.15 13.35
CA ASP A 220 14.95 -21.39 12.13
C ASP A 220 14.69 -19.91 12.44
N LEU A 221 14.13 -19.61 13.63
CA LEU A 221 13.95 -18.27 14.18
C LEU A 221 14.08 -18.29 15.71
N ILE A 222 14.69 -17.26 16.28
CA ILE A 222 14.76 -17.04 17.73
C ILE A 222 13.95 -15.78 18.07
N LEU A 223 13.04 -15.91 19.04
CA LEU A 223 12.22 -14.82 19.60
C LEU A 223 12.64 -14.57 21.04
N ASN A 224 13.01 -13.34 21.38
CA ASN A 224 13.41 -12.98 22.74
C ASN A 224 12.21 -12.46 23.53
N ALA A 225 11.23 -13.34 23.79
CA ALA A 225 9.96 -12.99 24.44
C ALA A 225 10.08 -12.51 25.90
N GLY A 226 11.29 -12.48 26.47
CA GLY A 226 11.59 -11.82 27.75
C GLY A 226 11.72 -10.30 27.63
N THR A 227 12.09 -9.80 26.45
CA THR A 227 12.34 -8.38 26.15
C THR A 227 11.44 -7.83 25.05
N GLU A 228 11.04 -8.68 24.10
CA GLU A 228 10.12 -8.34 23.02
C GLU A 228 8.67 -8.33 23.51
N THR A 229 7.87 -7.46 22.91
CA THR A 229 6.40 -7.46 23.01
C THR A 229 5.80 -8.53 22.11
N GLU A 230 4.55 -8.92 22.39
CA GLU A 230 3.79 -9.87 21.57
C GLU A 230 3.72 -9.43 20.09
N ALA A 231 3.49 -8.14 19.84
CA ALA A 231 3.39 -7.58 18.49
C ALA A 231 4.72 -7.66 17.72
N GLU A 232 5.85 -7.35 18.37
CA GLU A 232 7.19 -7.45 17.76
C GLU A 232 7.52 -8.90 17.40
N SER A 233 7.21 -9.84 18.30
CA SER A 233 7.41 -11.27 18.02
C SER A 233 6.56 -11.76 16.84
N ILE A 234 5.29 -11.35 16.75
CA ILE A 234 4.41 -11.70 15.61
C ILE A 234 4.97 -11.14 14.30
N GLN A 235 5.39 -9.87 14.29
CA GLN A 235 5.95 -9.24 13.09
C GLN A 235 7.19 -9.98 12.60
N ARG A 236 8.10 -10.39 13.50
CA ARG A 236 9.29 -11.19 13.15
C ARG A 236 8.89 -12.53 12.54
N VAL A 237 7.87 -13.21 13.07
CA VAL A 237 7.40 -14.47 12.51
C VAL A 237 6.80 -14.27 11.13
N LEU A 238 5.93 -13.28 10.93
CA LEU A 238 5.32 -13.00 9.62
C LEU A 238 6.37 -12.67 8.56
N GLN A 239 7.34 -11.81 8.90
CA GLN A 239 8.46 -11.48 8.02
C GLN A 239 9.27 -12.73 7.65
N PHE A 240 9.59 -13.57 8.64
CA PHE A 240 10.30 -14.82 8.42
C PHE A 240 9.52 -15.78 7.50
N LEU A 241 8.19 -15.88 7.65
CA LEU A 241 7.37 -16.72 6.77
C LEU A 241 7.28 -16.18 5.34
N TYR A 242 7.30 -14.87 5.16
CA TYR A 242 7.38 -14.24 3.84
C TYR A 242 8.72 -14.55 3.15
N GLU A 243 9.84 -14.38 3.86
CA GLU A 243 11.19 -14.68 3.35
C GLU A 243 11.36 -16.16 2.96
N ARG A 244 10.65 -17.06 3.65
CA ARG A 244 10.62 -18.51 3.34
C ARG A 244 9.63 -18.89 2.24
N GLY A 245 8.92 -17.93 1.63
CA GLY A 245 7.93 -18.16 0.58
C GLY A 245 6.70 -18.94 1.05
N ILE A 246 6.36 -18.86 2.34
CA ILE A 246 5.17 -19.48 2.92
C ILE A 246 4.00 -18.51 2.88
N LEU A 247 4.24 -17.25 3.25
CA LEU A 247 3.28 -16.18 3.05
C LEU A 247 3.48 -15.59 1.66
N PRO A 248 2.42 -15.53 0.84
CA PRO A 248 2.49 -14.87 -0.44
C PRO A 248 2.56 -13.36 -0.22
N GLU A 249 3.13 -12.68 -1.21
CA GLU A 249 3.36 -11.25 -1.17
C GLU A 249 2.06 -10.44 -1.03
N THR A 250 0.97 -10.93 -1.66
CA THR A 250 -0.36 -10.33 -1.54
C THR A 250 -0.89 -10.31 -0.10
N ALA A 251 -0.53 -11.30 0.73
CA ALA A 251 -0.87 -11.30 2.16
C ALA A 251 -0.05 -10.29 2.95
N MET A 252 1.24 -10.14 2.61
CA MET A 252 2.11 -9.14 3.23
C MET A 252 1.65 -7.71 2.91
N TYR A 253 1.13 -7.46 1.71
CA TYR A 253 0.57 -6.15 1.35
C TYR A 253 -0.65 -5.75 2.16
N GLN A 254 -1.45 -6.72 2.58
CA GLN A 254 -2.58 -6.45 3.47
C GLN A 254 -2.11 -6.03 4.87
N LEU A 255 -0.92 -6.46 5.31
CA LEU A 255 -0.32 -6.09 6.60
C LEU A 255 0.46 -4.78 6.53
N CYS A 256 1.39 -4.66 5.57
CA CYS A 256 2.39 -3.61 5.51
C CYS A 256 2.02 -2.47 4.55
N GLY A 257 0.88 -2.59 3.86
CA GLY A 257 0.51 -1.75 2.73
C GLY A 257 1.27 -2.15 1.46
N GLN A 258 0.85 -1.59 0.33
CA GLN A 258 1.53 -1.77 -0.95
C GLN A 258 2.98 -1.23 -0.87
N PRO A 259 3.94 -1.87 -1.56
CA PRO A 259 5.32 -1.45 -1.57
C PRO A 259 5.43 -0.12 -2.30
N VAL A 260 6.28 0.76 -1.79
CA VAL A 260 6.53 2.07 -2.38
C VAL A 260 7.72 1.94 -3.33
N ARG A 261 7.45 2.06 -4.62
CA ARG A 261 8.46 2.14 -5.68
C ARG A 261 9.06 3.53 -5.69
N GLN A 262 10.26 3.68 -5.15
CA GLN A 262 11.06 4.88 -5.36
C GLN A 262 11.84 4.74 -6.67
N LEU A 263 12.04 5.85 -7.37
CA LEU A 263 12.75 5.88 -8.66
C LEU A 263 14.12 6.56 -8.53
N PHE A 264 14.62 6.70 -7.30
CA PHE A 264 15.97 7.19 -7.05
C PHE A 264 17.00 6.10 -7.34
N VAL A 265 18.09 6.46 -8.02
CA VAL A 265 19.27 5.59 -8.14
C VAL A 265 20.06 5.72 -6.83
N VAL A 266 20.01 4.68 -6.01
CA VAL A 266 20.60 4.68 -4.65
C VAL A 266 22.09 4.35 -4.69
N ASP A 267 22.49 3.43 -5.56
CA ASP A 267 23.88 3.03 -5.71
C ASP A 267 24.67 4.09 -6.51
N GLU A 268 25.79 4.54 -5.97
CA GLU A 268 26.58 5.62 -6.59
C GLU A 268 27.35 5.13 -7.83
N ASP A 269 27.76 3.86 -7.89
CA ASP A 269 28.46 3.31 -9.05
C ASP A 269 27.47 3.13 -10.22
N GLU A 270 26.26 2.62 -9.95
CA GLU A 270 25.15 2.56 -10.91
C GLU A 270 24.80 3.96 -11.42
N LYS A 271 24.69 4.95 -10.52
CA LYS A 271 24.38 6.33 -10.89
C LYS A 271 25.44 6.91 -11.84
N LEU A 272 26.72 6.70 -11.56
CA LEU A 272 27.80 7.16 -12.44
C LEU A 272 27.75 6.46 -13.81
N ALA A 273 27.49 5.15 -13.84
CA ALA A 273 27.35 4.38 -15.07
C ALA A 273 26.21 4.91 -15.95
N ILE A 274 25.00 5.12 -15.41
CA ILE A 274 23.86 5.64 -16.19
C ILE A 274 24.14 7.07 -16.69
N ILE A 275 24.84 7.91 -15.90
CA ILE A 275 25.25 9.25 -16.34
C ILE A 275 26.25 9.19 -17.51
N GLU A 276 27.18 8.24 -17.48
CA GLU A 276 28.18 8.02 -18.52
C GLU A 276 27.54 7.46 -19.80
N GLU A 277 26.68 6.45 -19.68
CA GLU A 277 25.93 5.85 -20.79
C GLU A 277 25.03 6.86 -21.50
N SER A 278 24.44 7.79 -20.74
CA SER A 278 23.59 8.84 -21.30
C SER A 278 24.37 10.02 -21.89
N GLN A 279 25.71 9.96 -21.98
CA GLN A 279 26.47 11.02 -22.66
C GLN A 279 26.11 11.08 -24.15
N GLY A 280 25.70 12.25 -24.63
CA GLY A 280 25.24 12.44 -26.01
C GLY A 280 23.76 12.10 -26.26
N ALA A 281 23.04 11.61 -25.24
CA ALA A 281 21.59 11.49 -25.30
C ALA A 281 20.93 12.88 -25.40
N PRO A 282 19.79 13.00 -26.10
CA PRO A 282 19.07 14.26 -26.21
C PRO A 282 18.56 14.74 -24.85
N GLU A 283 18.46 16.06 -24.70
CA GLU A 283 18.10 16.72 -23.45
C GLU A 283 16.73 17.40 -23.53
N ILE A 284 15.94 17.26 -22.47
CA ILE A 284 14.67 17.96 -22.25
C ILE A 284 14.78 18.76 -20.96
N GLU A 285 14.65 20.09 -21.11
CA GLU A 285 14.52 21.01 -19.98
C GLU A 285 13.09 20.95 -19.42
N LEU A 286 13.00 20.61 -18.14
CA LEU A 286 11.75 20.49 -17.38
C LEU A 286 11.25 21.87 -16.97
N SER A 287 9.94 22.08 -16.99
CA SER A 287 9.33 23.18 -16.24
C SER A 287 9.32 22.88 -14.73
N LEU A 288 9.00 23.89 -13.91
CA LEU A 288 8.82 23.67 -12.47
C LEU A 288 7.69 22.66 -12.17
N VAL A 289 6.61 22.67 -12.96
CA VAL A 289 5.49 21.72 -12.79
C VAL A 289 5.94 20.30 -13.15
N ASP A 290 6.75 20.14 -14.20
CA ASP A 290 7.31 18.84 -14.58
C ASP A 290 8.28 18.31 -13.52
N LEU A 291 9.10 19.19 -12.93
CA LEU A 291 9.98 18.83 -11.80
C LEU A 291 9.18 18.35 -10.58
N GLN A 292 8.03 18.97 -10.29
CA GLN A 292 7.15 18.56 -9.20
C GLN A 292 6.47 17.20 -9.47
N TRP A 293 6.08 16.93 -10.72
CA TRP A 293 5.61 15.60 -11.12
C TRP A 293 6.74 14.57 -11.05
N LEU A 294 7.95 14.93 -11.47
CA LEU A 294 9.12 14.09 -11.35
C LEU A 294 9.40 13.75 -9.88
N GLN A 295 9.33 14.71 -8.95
CA GLN A 295 9.44 14.44 -7.51
C GLN A 295 8.34 13.50 -7.02
N THR A 296 7.10 13.73 -7.46
CA THR A 296 5.94 12.91 -7.09
C THR A 296 6.16 11.43 -7.49
N LEU A 297 6.70 11.19 -8.70
CA LEU A 297 7.08 9.86 -9.17
C LEU A 297 8.28 9.31 -8.39
N ALA A 298 9.36 10.10 -8.27
CA ALA A 298 10.62 9.70 -7.67
C ALA A 298 10.47 9.18 -6.23
N GLU A 299 9.65 9.85 -5.44
CA GLU A 299 9.41 9.50 -4.04
C GLU A 299 8.44 8.33 -3.86
N GLY A 300 7.76 7.89 -4.93
CA GLY A 300 6.83 6.76 -4.90
C GLY A 300 5.40 7.11 -4.49
N TRP A 301 4.97 8.36 -4.63
CA TRP A 301 3.56 8.73 -4.38
C TRP A 301 2.61 8.07 -5.39
N ALA A 302 3.10 7.79 -6.59
CA ALA A 302 2.35 7.15 -7.68
C ALA A 302 2.71 5.67 -7.88
N SER A 303 3.33 5.02 -6.89
CA SER A 303 3.66 3.59 -6.98
C SER A 303 2.43 2.78 -7.40
N PRO A 304 2.55 1.91 -8.41
CA PRO A 304 3.79 1.27 -8.86
C PRO A 304 4.42 1.83 -10.15
N LEU A 305 4.02 3.01 -10.63
CA LEU A 305 4.56 3.56 -11.90
C LEU A 305 6.10 3.61 -11.88
N SER A 306 6.73 3.13 -12.96
CA SER A 306 8.18 3.16 -13.18
C SER A 306 8.69 4.52 -13.68
N GLY A 307 7.79 5.39 -14.13
CA GLY A 307 8.10 6.73 -14.58
C GLY A 307 6.88 7.48 -15.10
N PHE A 308 7.09 8.41 -16.03
CA PHE A 308 5.96 9.06 -16.72
C PHE A 308 5.18 8.00 -17.51
N MET A 309 3.84 8.09 -17.46
CA MET A 309 2.98 7.06 -18.04
C MET A 309 3.27 6.84 -19.52
N ARG A 310 3.38 5.57 -19.91
CA ARG A 310 3.30 5.13 -21.31
C ARG A 310 1.86 5.21 -21.78
N GLU A 311 1.61 5.05 -23.08
CA GLU A 311 0.27 5.22 -23.67
C GLU A 311 -0.75 4.27 -23.00
N ARG A 312 -0.34 3.04 -22.71
CA ARG A 312 -1.18 2.05 -22.05
C ARG A 312 -1.66 2.53 -20.68
N GLN A 313 -0.75 2.95 -19.80
CA GLN A 313 -1.13 3.45 -18.46
C GLN A 313 -1.94 4.74 -18.56
N TYR A 314 -1.63 5.62 -19.52
CA TYR A 314 -2.37 6.84 -19.78
C TYR A 314 -3.85 6.55 -20.12
N LEU A 315 -4.11 5.62 -21.04
CA LEU A 315 -5.46 5.23 -21.45
C LEU A 315 -6.22 4.53 -20.31
N GLN A 316 -5.56 3.61 -19.58
CA GLN A 316 -6.17 2.95 -18.42
C GLN A 316 -6.61 3.98 -17.36
N CYS A 317 -5.71 4.92 -17.04
CA CYS A 317 -6.00 6.02 -16.13
C CYS A 317 -7.17 6.87 -16.62
N LEU A 318 -7.15 7.31 -17.87
CA LEU A 318 -8.11 8.28 -18.39
C LEU A 318 -9.53 7.70 -18.52
N HIS A 319 -9.65 6.41 -18.85
CA HIS A 319 -10.94 5.75 -19.07
C HIS A 319 -11.51 5.06 -17.82
N HIS A 320 -10.65 4.55 -16.94
CA HIS A 320 -11.07 3.70 -15.82
C HIS A 320 -10.72 4.30 -14.46
N GLY A 321 -9.86 5.33 -14.41
CA GLY A 321 -9.32 5.83 -13.16
C GLY A 321 -8.49 4.76 -12.42
N GLN A 322 -7.95 3.78 -13.15
CA GLN A 322 -7.24 2.63 -12.59
C GLN A 322 -6.07 2.21 -13.48
N ILE A 323 -5.12 1.48 -12.89
CA ILE A 323 -4.08 0.72 -13.59
C ILE A 323 -4.35 -0.77 -13.37
N PHE A 324 -4.45 -1.53 -14.46
CA PHE A 324 -4.73 -2.97 -14.45
C PHE A 324 -3.45 -3.80 -14.53
N ASP A 325 -2.43 -3.27 -15.19
CA ASP A 325 -1.15 -3.94 -15.41
C ASP A 325 -0.05 -2.92 -15.73
N LEU A 326 1.20 -3.36 -15.72
CA LEU A 326 2.38 -2.55 -16.01
C LEU A 326 3.03 -2.90 -17.35
N LYS A 327 2.28 -3.48 -18.28
CA LYS A 327 2.81 -3.77 -19.62
C LYS A 327 3.20 -2.48 -20.30
N LYS A 328 4.32 -2.50 -21.02
CA LYS A 328 4.84 -1.30 -21.68
C LYS A 328 4.00 -0.86 -22.87
N LYS A 329 3.43 -1.80 -23.63
CA LYS A 329 2.79 -1.54 -24.92
C LYS A 329 1.28 -1.81 -24.96
N CYS A 330 0.56 -1.03 -25.76
CA CYS A 330 -0.81 -1.31 -26.16
C CYS A 330 -0.81 -2.50 -27.13
N THR A 331 -1.62 -3.52 -26.84
CA THR A 331 -1.83 -4.66 -27.75
C THR A 331 -3.10 -4.41 -28.54
N MET A 332 -2.98 -4.30 -29.87
CA MET A 332 -4.12 -4.13 -30.74
C MET A 332 -4.72 -5.50 -31.14
N PRO A 333 -6.02 -5.57 -31.49
CA PRO A 333 -6.65 -6.83 -31.89
C PRO A 333 -6.01 -7.49 -33.12
N ASP A 334 -5.39 -6.72 -34.01
CA ASP A 334 -4.69 -7.15 -35.22
C ASP A 334 -3.24 -7.60 -35.00
N ASP A 335 -2.62 -7.23 -33.87
CA ASP A 335 -1.31 -7.77 -33.43
C ASP A 335 -1.36 -9.26 -33.08
N ARG A 336 -2.55 -9.88 -33.07
CA ARG A 336 -2.73 -11.33 -32.93
C ARG A 336 -2.27 -12.02 -34.21
N VAL A 337 -1.01 -12.47 -34.21
CA VAL A 337 -0.42 -13.25 -35.31
C VAL A 337 -1.30 -14.45 -35.65
N HIS A 338 -1.71 -14.56 -36.91
CA HIS A 338 -2.27 -15.79 -37.47
C HIS A 338 -1.17 -16.85 -37.58
N VAL A 339 -1.08 -17.75 -36.61
CA VAL A 339 -0.19 -18.91 -36.70
C VAL A 339 -0.79 -19.89 -37.72
N LYS A 340 -0.15 -20.02 -38.89
CA LYS A 340 -0.46 -21.11 -39.82
C LYS A 340 0.06 -22.41 -39.23
N THR A 341 -0.83 -23.28 -38.75
CA THR A 341 -0.47 -24.67 -38.46
C THR A 341 -0.24 -25.44 -39.77
N GLU A 342 0.67 -26.41 -39.76
CA GLU A 342 1.11 -27.19 -40.95
C GLU A 342 -0.04 -27.90 -41.71
N ASP A 343 -1.23 -28.01 -41.12
CA ASP A 343 -2.40 -28.67 -41.68
C ASP A 343 -3.39 -27.75 -42.44
N GLY A 344 -3.06 -26.47 -42.63
CA GLY A 344 -3.86 -25.57 -43.48
C GLY A 344 -5.22 -25.13 -42.90
N PHE A 345 -5.49 -25.40 -41.62
CA PHE A 345 -6.65 -24.86 -40.91
C PHE A 345 -6.30 -23.57 -40.16
N GLU A 346 -7.02 -22.49 -40.46
CA GLU A 346 -6.95 -21.26 -39.68
C GLU A 346 -7.62 -21.48 -38.31
N SER A 347 -6.81 -21.58 -37.25
CA SER A 347 -7.30 -21.44 -35.88
C SER A 347 -6.70 -20.17 -35.27
N ALA A 348 -7.56 -19.34 -34.67
CA ALA A 348 -7.12 -18.17 -33.93
C ALA A 348 -6.46 -18.64 -32.63
N SER A 349 -5.13 -18.82 -32.62
CA SER A 349 -4.40 -19.05 -31.36
C SER A 349 -4.37 -17.74 -30.56
N SER A 350 -4.86 -17.79 -29.32
CA SER A 350 -4.88 -16.67 -28.38
C SER A 350 -3.51 -16.31 -27.80
N SER A 351 -2.47 -17.08 -28.11
CA SER A 351 -1.11 -16.83 -27.64
C SER A 351 -0.46 -15.74 -28.48
N VAL A 352 -0.69 -14.49 -28.07
CA VAL A 352 0.26 -13.41 -28.32
C VAL A 352 1.62 -13.92 -27.87
N VAL A 353 2.62 -13.92 -28.76
CA VAL A 353 4.01 -14.04 -28.34
C VAL A 353 4.32 -12.72 -27.65
N ASN A 354 3.90 -12.58 -26.39
CA ASN A 354 4.52 -11.59 -25.52
C ASN A 354 5.94 -12.12 -25.34
N SER A 355 6.94 -11.43 -25.89
CA SER A 355 8.28 -11.62 -25.37
C SER A 355 8.20 -11.31 -23.88
N ASP A 356 8.61 -12.25 -23.04
CA ASP A 356 8.65 -12.09 -21.58
C ASP A 356 9.49 -10.86 -21.14
N ASP A 357 10.23 -10.24 -22.07
CA ASP A 357 11.06 -9.03 -21.90
C ASP A 357 10.26 -7.70 -21.76
N ASP A 358 8.93 -7.69 -21.98
CA ASP A 358 8.09 -6.47 -21.97
C ASP A 358 7.24 -6.28 -20.69
N GLU A 359 7.36 -7.18 -19.71
CA GLU A 359 6.63 -7.10 -18.44
C GLU A 359 7.47 -6.52 -17.31
N ASP A 360 7.03 -5.39 -16.78
CA ASP A 360 7.53 -4.83 -15.52
C ASP A 360 7.17 -5.79 -14.38
N THR A 361 8.19 -6.39 -13.77
CA THR A 361 8.06 -7.40 -12.71
C THR A 361 7.72 -6.79 -11.35
N TYR A 362 7.50 -5.47 -11.28
CA TYR A 362 7.07 -4.83 -10.05
C TYR A 362 5.76 -5.44 -9.57
N PRO A 363 5.70 -5.88 -8.31
CA PRO A 363 4.57 -6.65 -7.84
C PRO A 363 3.29 -5.82 -7.77
N LEU A 364 2.21 -6.41 -8.29
CA LEU A 364 0.88 -5.81 -8.34
C LEU A 364 -0.10 -6.56 -7.44
N PRO A 365 -1.07 -5.86 -6.82
CA PRO A 365 -2.20 -6.51 -6.19
C PRO A 365 -3.09 -7.19 -7.24
N GLU A 366 -3.82 -8.23 -6.82
CA GLU A 366 -4.80 -8.93 -7.68
C GLU A 366 -5.90 -7.99 -8.20
N SER A 367 -6.21 -6.92 -7.45
CA SER A 367 -7.18 -5.91 -7.85
C SER A 367 -6.53 -4.70 -8.54
N PRO A 368 -7.15 -4.10 -9.56
CA PRO A 368 -6.60 -2.93 -10.23
C PRO A 368 -6.42 -1.74 -9.26
N ILE A 369 -5.36 -0.97 -9.46
CA ILE A 369 -4.93 0.10 -8.56
C ILE A 369 -5.61 1.41 -8.94
N ASN A 370 -6.12 2.20 -7.98
CA ASN A 370 -6.78 3.48 -8.26
C ASN A 370 -5.79 4.54 -8.79
N GLN A 371 -5.80 4.88 -10.08
CA GLN A 371 -5.01 5.99 -10.67
C GLN A 371 -5.95 6.91 -11.45
N SER A 372 -6.48 7.94 -10.78
CA SER A 372 -7.49 8.81 -11.38
C SER A 372 -6.94 9.96 -12.22
N ILE A 373 -5.64 10.26 -12.14
CA ILE A 373 -5.02 11.38 -12.86
C ILE A 373 -3.84 10.92 -13.75
N PRO A 374 -3.73 11.43 -14.99
CA PRO A 374 -2.55 11.24 -15.81
C PRO A 374 -1.32 11.92 -15.21
N ILE A 375 -0.20 11.18 -15.13
CA ILE A 375 1.12 11.72 -14.80
C ILE A 375 2.03 11.53 -16.02
N VAL A 376 2.10 12.56 -16.86
CA VAL A 376 2.73 12.54 -18.18
C VAL A 376 3.68 13.72 -18.33
N LEU A 377 4.68 13.59 -19.21
CA LEU A 377 5.58 14.67 -19.61
C LEU A 377 5.23 15.16 -21.02
N PRO A 378 4.57 16.32 -21.17
CA PRO A 378 4.23 16.85 -22.49
C PRO A 378 5.48 17.37 -23.22
N ILE A 379 5.59 17.08 -24.52
CA ILE A 379 6.66 17.58 -25.38
C ILE A 379 6.09 18.19 -26.66
N ASN A 380 6.73 19.24 -27.17
CA ASN A 380 6.35 19.87 -28.44
C ASN A 380 7.02 19.19 -29.66
N ASP A 381 6.63 19.58 -30.87
CA ASP A 381 7.17 19.00 -32.11
C ASP A 381 8.70 19.14 -32.24
N LEU A 382 9.26 20.25 -31.76
CA LEU A 382 10.71 20.47 -31.80
C LEU A 382 11.45 19.51 -30.87
N GLN A 383 10.93 19.32 -29.65
CA GLN A 383 11.47 18.35 -28.69
C GLN A 383 11.32 16.93 -29.24
N LYS A 384 10.14 16.57 -29.76
CA LYS A 384 9.93 15.27 -30.40
C LYS A 384 10.95 15.02 -31.51
N ALA A 385 11.14 15.99 -32.41
CA ALA A 385 12.10 15.85 -33.50
C ALA A 385 13.53 15.60 -33.00
N LYS A 386 13.97 16.32 -31.94
CA LYS A 386 15.29 16.11 -31.31
C LYS A 386 15.48 14.67 -30.79
N LEU A 387 14.41 14.03 -30.33
CA LEU A 387 14.48 12.65 -29.82
C LEU A 387 14.72 11.61 -30.93
N TYR A 388 14.47 11.95 -32.20
CA TYR A 388 14.73 11.09 -33.37
C TYR A 388 16.03 11.43 -34.12
N MET A 389 16.73 12.51 -33.75
CA MET A 389 17.80 13.10 -34.58
C MET A 389 19.13 12.35 -34.59
N ASN A 390 19.35 11.35 -33.73
CA ASN A 390 20.64 10.68 -33.60
C ASN A 390 20.90 9.56 -34.63
N ASN A 391 20.14 9.48 -35.73
CA ASN A 391 20.22 8.45 -36.77
C ASN A 391 20.08 7.01 -36.23
N ASN A 392 19.34 6.82 -35.15
CA ASN A 392 18.99 5.48 -34.71
C ASN A 392 17.95 4.93 -35.69
N GLU A 393 18.22 3.77 -36.26
CA GLU A 393 17.31 3.06 -37.17
C GLU A 393 17.01 1.68 -36.60
N ASP A 394 15.77 1.20 -36.75
CA ASP A 394 15.44 -0.19 -36.46
C ASP A 394 16.05 -1.14 -37.52
N GLU A 395 15.88 -2.45 -37.34
CA GLU A 395 16.34 -3.46 -38.31
C GLU A 395 15.75 -3.29 -39.73
N LYS A 396 14.71 -2.46 -39.88
CA LYS A 396 14.01 -2.15 -41.14
C LYS A 396 14.38 -0.76 -41.69
N GLY A 397 15.33 -0.05 -41.10
CA GLY A 397 15.77 1.28 -41.54
C GLY A 397 14.80 2.42 -41.17
N GLN A 398 13.89 2.21 -40.21
CA GLN A 398 12.98 3.25 -39.75
C GLN A 398 13.58 4.05 -38.58
N PRO A 399 13.42 5.38 -38.54
CA PRO A 399 13.92 6.20 -37.45
C PRO A 399 13.35 5.74 -36.09
N THR A 400 14.24 5.44 -35.16
CA THR A 400 13.89 5.09 -33.77
C THR A 400 14.21 6.24 -32.82
N ILE A 401 13.51 6.24 -31.71
CA ILE A 401 13.74 7.19 -30.62
C ILE A 401 15.06 6.88 -29.91
N ALA A 402 15.75 7.91 -29.41
CA ALA A 402 16.90 7.72 -28.52
C ALA A 402 16.52 6.85 -27.32
N TYR A 403 17.32 5.83 -27.02
CA TYR A 403 17.03 4.88 -25.92
C TYR A 403 17.04 5.54 -24.53
N GLN A 404 17.82 6.61 -24.36
CA GLN A 404 17.88 7.42 -23.15
C GLN A 404 17.61 8.89 -23.48
N VAL A 405 16.99 9.58 -22.54
CA VAL A 405 16.71 11.02 -22.59
C VAL A 405 17.15 11.66 -21.29
N ARG A 406 17.94 12.72 -21.37
CA ARG A 406 18.42 13.48 -20.21
C ARG A 406 17.34 14.50 -19.81
N LEU A 407 16.91 14.47 -18.56
CA LEU A 407 15.95 15.45 -18.02
C LEU A 407 16.70 16.45 -17.14
N THR A 408 16.67 17.72 -17.55
CA THR A 408 17.37 18.82 -16.86
C THR A 408 16.40 19.81 -16.25
N TYR A 409 16.85 20.51 -15.22
CA TYR A 409 16.14 21.66 -14.64
C TYR A 409 17.14 22.73 -14.23
N ASN A 410 16.95 23.95 -14.71
CA ASN A 410 17.89 25.06 -14.62
C ASN A 410 19.31 24.65 -15.09
N GLY A 411 19.39 23.87 -16.17
CA GLY A 411 20.64 23.38 -16.75
C GLY A 411 21.37 22.31 -15.93
N LYS A 412 20.76 21.80 -14.85
CA LYS A 412 21.30 20.68 -14.06
C LYS A 412 20.60 19.38 -14.45
N LEU A 413 21.36 18.31 -14.67
CA LEU A 413 20.82 16.96 -14.86
C LEU A 413 20.15 16.47 -13.57
N ILE A 414 18.86 16.12 -13.67
CA ILE A 414 18.04 15.65 -12.55
C ILE A 414 17.75 14.16 -12.66
N ALA A 415 17.37 13.71 -13.85
CA ALA A 415 16.98 12.33 -14.11
C ALA A 415 17.31 11.90 -15.53
N ILE A 416 17.30 10.59 -15.74
CA ILE A 416 17.44 9.95 -17.05
C ILE A 416 16.19 9.12 -17.29
N LEU A 417 15.57 9.28 -18.45
CA LEU A 417 14.41 8.52 -18.88
C LEU A 417 14.86 7.50 -19.93
N SER A 418 14.73 6.22 -19.59
CA SER A 418 15.14 5.08 -20.40
C SER A 418 13.94 4.45 -21.09
N ASP A 419 14.21 3.78 -22.23
CA ASP A 419 13.21 3.06 -23.03
C ASP A 419 11.96 3.92 -23.33
N PRO A 420 12.11 5.12 -23.91
CA PRO A 420 11.03 6.07 -24.06
C PRO A 420 9.97 5.63 -25.07
N GLU A 421 8.75 6.11 -24.85
CA GLU A 421 7.64 6.05 -25.80
C GLU A 421 7.05 7.45 -26.00
N ILE A 422 6.77 7.81 -27.25
CA ILE A 422 6.06 9.04 -27.59
C ILE A 422 4.68 8.70 -28.14
N PHE A 423 3.64 9.28 -27.55
CA PHE A 423 2.25 9.12 -28.00
C PHE A 423 1.52 10.45 -28.09
N LEU A 424 0.35 10.46 -28.73
CA LEU A 424 -0.46 11.67 -28.92
C LEU A 424 -1.09 12.12 -27.60
N HIS A 425 -0.97 13.41 -27.29
CA HIS A 425 -1.51 13.96 -26.05
C HIS A 425 -3.05 14.09 -26.09
N ARG A 426 -3.64 14.38 -27.26
CA ARG A 426 -5.09 14.57 -27.45
C ARG A 426 -5.73 15.46 -26.37
N LYS A 427 -5.22 16.69 -26.26
CA LYS A 427 -5.48 17.62 -25.15
C LYS A 427 -6.96 17.83 -24.84
N GLU A 428 -7.80 18.02 -25.87
CA GLU A 428 -9.25 18.21 -25.68
C GLU A 428 -9.92 16.99 -25.03
N GLU A 429 -9.62 15.78 -25.52
CA GLU A 429 -10.13 14.55 -24.95
C GLU A 429 -9.67 14.37 -23.49
N ARG A 430 -8.37 14.63 -23.23
CA ARG A 430 -7.79 14.59 -21.89
C ARG A 430 -8.56 15.49 -20.93
N VAL A 431 -8.72 16.76 -21.28
CA VAL A 431 -9.32 17.74 -20.34
C VAL A 431 -10.80 17.46 -20.11
N CYS A 432 -11.54 17.05 -21.14
CA CYS A 432 -12.94 16.66 -21.02
C CYS A 432 -13.13 15.46 -20.09
N ARG A 433 -12.28 14.43 -20.19
CA ARG A 433 -12.38 13.24 -19.32
C ARG A 433 -11.89 13.51 -17.90
N GLN A 434 -10.82 14.28 -17.75
CA GLN A 434 -10.17 14.52 -16.46
C GLN A 434 -10.93 15.57 -15.61
N PHE A 435 -11.40 16.66 -16.23
CA PHE A 435 -11.99 17.81 -15.53
C PHE A 435 -13.50 17.97 -15.73
N ALA A 436 -14.10 17.19 -16.65
CA ALA A 436 -15.48 17.39 -17.13
C ALA A 436 -15.74 18.78 -17.75
N CYS A 437 -14.68 19.49 -18.18
CA CYS A 437 -14.75 20.76 -18.88
C CYS A 437 -13.52 20.98 -19.77
N ASN A 438 -13.64 21.80 -20.81
CA ASN A 438 -12.54 22.25 -21.67
C ASN A 438 -12.35 23.79 -21.63
N ASP A 439 -12.91 24.47 -20.62
CA ASP A 439 -12.80 25.92 -20.47
C ASP A 439 -11.38 26.33 -20.06
N ILE A 440 -10.70 27.09 -20.92
CA ILE A 440 -9.34 27.59 -20.71
C ILE A 440 -9.21 28.58 -19.54
N ARG A 441 -10.32 29.05 -18.95
CA ARG A 441 -10.30 29.84 -17.70
C ARG A 441 -10.01 28.96 -16.49
N HIS A 442 -10.21 27.64 -16.59
CA HIS A 442 -9.73 26.70 -15.58
C HIS A 442 -8.20 26.62 -15.66
N PRO A 443 -7.46 26.91 -14.57
CA PRO A 443 -6.05 27.24 -14.68
C PRO A 443 -5.18 26.04 -15.10
N THR A 444 -5.54 24.82 -14.70
CA THR A 444 -4.86 23.59 -15.16
C THR A 444 -5.25 23.20 -16.58
N VAL A 445 -6.48 23.51 -17.01
CA VAL A 445 -6.91 23.23 -18.40
C VAL A 445 -6.12 24.14 -19.33
N LYS A 446 -5.93 25.41 -18.95
CA LYS A 446 -5.04 26.34 -19.64
C LYS A 446 -3.63 25.76 -19.80
N LEU A 447 -3.00 25.34 -18.70
CA LEU A 447 -1.65 24.74 -18.71
C LEU A 447 -1.57 23.53 -19.66
N ILE A 448 -2.57 22.65 -19.64
CA ILE A 448 -2.60 21.49 -20.54
C ILE A 448 -2.75 21.94 -21.99
N MET A 449 -3.68 22.85 -22.30
CA MET A 449 -3.93 23.32 -23.67
C MET A 449 -2.73 24.06 -24.27
N GLU A 450 -1.96 24.77 -23.45
CA GLU A 450 -0.72 25.48 -23.82
C GLU A 450 0.51 24.56 -23.92
N SER A 451 0.41 23.33 -23.41
CA SER A 451 1.51 22.34 -23.49
C SER A 451 1.61 21.66 -24.88
N GLY A 452 2.67 20.88 -25.06
CA GLY A 452 2.95 20.16 -26.31
C GLY A 452 1.90 19.12 -26.68
N ASP A 453 1.84 18.79 -27.97
CA ASP A 453 0.84 17.87 -28.55
C ASP A 453 1.20 16.38 -28.41
N TRP A 454 2.36 16.09 -27.84
CA TRP A 454 2.85 14.74 -27.57
C TRP A 454 3.11 14.54 -26.08
N CYS A 455 3.10 13.29 -25.64
CA CYS A 455 3.53 12.87 -24.31
C CYS A 455 4.72 11.92 -24.42
N LEU A 456 5.70 12.08 -23.52
CA LEU A 456 6.84 11.20 -23.36
C LEU A 456 6.66 10.34 -22.12
N GLY A 457 6.52 9.03 -22.32
CA GLY A 457 6.51 8.01 -21.27
C GLY A 457 7.81 7.21 -21.26
N GLY A 458 8.12 6.54 -20.16
CA GLY A 458 9.33 5.72 -20.05
C GLY A 458 9.73 5.46 -18.60
N ASP A 459 10.82 4.72 -18.43
CA ASP A 459 11.32 4.32 -17.11
C ASP A 459 12.28 5.40 -16.57
N LEU A 460 12.03 5.89 -15.35
CA LEU A 460 12.79 7.00 -14.77
C LEU A 460 13.88 6.52 -13.81
N HIS A 461 15.07 7.10 -13.99
CA HIS A 461 16.21 6.98 -13.08
C HIS A 461 16.54 8.36 -12.53
N VAL A 462 16.08 8.66 -11.32
CA VAL A 462 16.26 9.97 -10.69
C VAL A 462 17.55 9.99 -9.90
N LEU A 463 18.47 10.87 -10.28
CA LEU A 463 19.86 10.81 -9.83
C LEU A 463 20.03 11.26 -8.38
N ASN A 464 19.26 12.27 -7.96
CA ASN A 464 19.36 12.86 -6.65
C ASN A 464 17.98 13.24 -6.12
N ARG A 465 17.86 13.28 -4.78
CA ARG A 465 16.67 13.83 -4.13
C ARG A 465 16.41 15.25 -4.60
N ILE A 466 15.18 15.51 -5.01
CA ILE A 466 14.74 16.83 -5.45
C ILE A 466 14.59 17.73 -4.24
N THR A 467 15.22 18.90 -4.30
CA THR A 467 15.20 19.94 -3.26
C THR A 467 14.92 21.29 -3.92
N TYR A 468 14.17 22.14 -3.23
CA TYR A 468 13.82 23.47 -3.75
C TYR A 468 14.65 24.58 -3.13
N ASN A 469 15.33 24.31 -2.01
CA ASN A 469 16.15 25.27 -1.27
C ASN A 469 15.37 26.54 -0.90
N ASP A 470 14.07 26.39 -0.64
CA ASP A 470 13.12 27.46 -0.30
C ASP A 470 12.86 27.58 1.21
N GLY A 471 13.67 26.89 2.02
CA GLY A 471 13.52 26.80 3.47
C GLY A 471 12.44 25.82 3.95
N LEU A 472 11.79 25.08 3.03
CA LEU A 472 10.70 24.15 3.37
C LEU A 472 11.03 22.67 3.11
N ASP A 473 12.23 22.35 2.63
CA ASP A 473 12.63 20.98 2.29
C ASP A 473 12.57 20.04 3.51
N GLU A 474 12.72 20.56 4.73
CA GLU A 474 12.57 19.75 5.96
C GLU A 474 11.17 19.13 6.11
N TYR A 475 10.13 19.77 5.54
CA TYR A 475 8.75 19.28 5.56
C TYR A 475 8.43 18.37 4.39
N ARG A 476 9.27 18.31 3.35
CA ARG A 476 9.07 17.45 2.17
C ARG A 476 9.53 16.02 2.46
N LYS A 477 8.71 15.31 3.24
CA LYS A 477 8.96 13.92 3.63
C LYS A 477 8.46 12.97 2.55
N THR A 478 9.27 11.98 2.19
CA THR A 478 8.84 10.90 1.29
C THR A 478 7.81 9.99 2.00
N PRO A 479 7.04 9.17 1.26
CA PRO A 479 6.13 8.19 1.86
C PRO A 479 6.83 7.26 2.84
N LEU A 480 8.05 6.79 2.53
CA LEU A 480 8.81 5.91 3.41
C LEU A 480 9.32 6.62 4.67
N GLU A 481 9.74 7.89 4.56
CA GLU A 481 10.10 8.69 5.73
C GLU A 481 8.89 8.94 6.64
N LEU A 482 7.71 9.18 6.08
CA LEU A 482 6.47 9.30 6.85
C LEU A 482 6.11 8.01 7.56
N ARG A 483 6.16 6.86 6.86
CA ARG A 483 5.95 5.55 7.50
C ARG A 483 6.91 5.34 8.66
N LYS A 484 8.19 5.67 8.48
CA LYS A 484 9.21 5.58 9.53
C LYS A 484 8.85 6.46 10.74
N ILE A 485 8.46 7.72 10.53
CA ILE A 485 8.04 8.63 11.61
C ILE A 485 6.86 8.03 12.40
N PHE A 486 5.85 7.49 11.73
CA PHE A 486 4.69 6.89 12.41
C PHE A 486 5.07 5.61 13.18
N THR A 487 5.90 4.76 12.61
CA THR A 487 6.40 3.56 13.28
C THR A 487 7.21 3.91 14.54
N GLU A 488 8.14 4.86 14.44
CA GLU A 488 8.95 5.33 15.59
C GLU A 488 8.10 5.97 16.69
N ALA A 489 6.99 6.61 16.31
CA ALA A 489 6.03 7.18 17.26
C ALA A 489 5.10 6.14 17.90
N GLY A 490 5.23 4.85 17.58
CA GLY A 490 4.34 3.80 18.07
C GLY A 490 2.89 4.02 17.64
N CYS A 491 2.68 4.55 16.44
CA CYS A 491 1.36 4.80 15.87
C CYS A 491 0.67 3.48 15.48
N ASP A 492 -0.61 3.34 15.80
CA ASP A 492 -1.43 2.20 15.40
C ASP A 492 -2.58 2.55 14.43
N ALA A 493 -2.76 3.84 14.12
CA ALA A 493 -3.61 4.30 13.03
C ALA A 493 -3.20 5.69 12.51
N VAL A 494 -3.05 5.86 11.20
CA VAL A 494 -2.74 7.17 10.60
C VAL A 494 -3.95 7.69 9.84
N PHE A 495 -4.39 8.90 10.19
CA PHE A 495 -5.45 9.61 9.46
C PHE A 495 -4.91 10.87 8.80
N ALA A 496 -5.33 11.16 7.57
CA ALA A 496 -4.82 12.29 6.80
C ALA A 496 -5.83 13.41 6.63
N PHE A 497 -5.32 14.64 6.66
CA PHE A 497 -6.04 15.84 6.26
C PHE A 497 -5.29 16.54 5.12
N GLN A 498 -5.80 16.38 3.90
CA GLN A 498 -5.32 17.10 2.72
C GLN A 498 -5.85 18.53 2.73
N LEU A 499 -4.97 19.49 2.43
CA LEU A 499 -5.35 20.90 2.34
C LEU A 499 -4.46 21.69 1.38
N ARG A 500 -5.04 22.73 0.79
CA ARG A 500 -4.33 23.77 0.03
C ARG A 500 -4.56 25.18 0.59
N ASN A 501 -5.39 25.29 1.62
CA ASN A 501 -5.85 26.55 2.21
C ASN A 501 -5.32 26.70 3.66
N PRO A 502 -5.29 27.92 4.21
CA PRO A 502 -5.05 28.13 5.64
C PRO A 502 -6.03 27.37 6.54
N ILE A 503 -5.58 26.99 7.74
CA ILE A 503 -6.37 26.25 8.73
C ILE A 503 -7.16 27.22 9.60
N HIS A 504 -8.48 27.08 9.63
CA HIS A 504 -9.35 27.69 10.65
C HIS A 504 -9.84 26.62 11.65
N ASN A 505 -10.45 27.05 12.74
CA ASN A 505 -10.86 26.16 13.84
C ASN A 505 -11.94 25.14 13.42
N GLY A 506 -12.67 25.40 12.32
CA GLY A 506 -13.52 24.38 11.69
C GLY A 506 -12.74 23.15 11.25
N HIS A 507 -11.61 23.30 10.52
CA HIS A 507 -10.77 22.16 10.16
C HIS A 507 -10.21 21.45 11.40
N VAL A 508 -9.80 22.24 12.41
CA VAL A 508 -9.28 21.69 13.67
C VAL A 508 -10.32 20.85 14.41
N LEU A 509 -11.58 21.31 14.46
CA LEU A 509 -12.68 20.56 15.04
C LEU A 509 -12.82 19.19 14.38
N LEU A 510 -12.74 19.11 13.05
CA LEU A 510 -12.81 17.83 12.36
C LEU A 510 -11.61 16.93 12.64
N MET A 511 -10.40 17.48 12.61
CA MET A 511 -9.19 16.69 12.90
C MET A 511 -9.22 16.11 14.32
N ARG A 512 -9.70 16.88 15.30
CA ARG A 512 -9.90 16.43 16.68
C ARG A 512 -11.01 15.39 16.81
N ASP A 513 -12.16 15.64 16.19
CA ASP A 513 -13.28 14.70 16.22
C ASP A 513 -12.93 13.36 15.56
N THR A 514 -12.23 13.37 14.43
CA THR A 514 -11.71 12.16 13.80
C THR A 514 -10.79 11.41 14.75
N ARG A 515 -9.86 12.10 15.43
CA ARG A 515 -9.01 11.47 16.45
C ARG A 515 -9.84 10.81 17.55
N GLU A 516 -10.83 11.51 18.10
CA GLU A 516 -11.70 11.00 19.16
C GLU A 516 -12.48 9.75 18.73
N GLN A 517 -12.93 9.70 17.48
CA GLN A 517 -13.55 8.51 16.90
C GLN A 517 -12.56 7.33 16.79
N LEU A 518 -11.33 7.60 16.38
CA LEU A 518 -10.28 6.58 16.25
C LEU A 518 -9.78 6.08 17.60
N LEU A 519 -9.70 6.92 18.62
CA LEU A 519 -9.31 6.53 19.99
C LEU A 519 -10.24 5.48 20.62
N LYS A 520 -11.45 5.29 20.08
CA LYS A 520 -12.36 4.20 20.49
C LYS A 520 -11.91 2.82 20.01
N ARG A 521 -11.04 2.76 18.98
CA ARG A 521 -10.59 1.53 18.31
C ARG A 521 -9.06 1.35 18.35
N TYR A 522 -8.32 2.45 18.47
CA TYR A 522 -6.87 2.53 18.41
C TYR A 522 -6.32 3.24 19.64
N LYS A 523 -5.12 2.87 20.08
CA LYS A 523 -4.45 3.43 21.27
C LYS A 523 -3.73 4.74 20.97
N ASN A 524 -3.12 4.85 19.79
CA ASN A 524 -2.30 6.00 19.39
C ASN A 524 -2.54 6.36 17.91
N PRO A 525 -3.76 6.81 17.54
CA PRO A 525 -3.98 7.37 16.22
C PRO A 525 -3.09 8.61 16.02
N MET A 526 -2.63 8.92 14.82
CA MET A 526 -1.85 10.13 14.51
C MET A 526 -2.35 10.81 13.24
N LEU A 527 -2.33 12.14 13.25
CA LEU A 527 -2.71 12.97 12.14
C LEU A 527 -1.51 13.20 11.23
N LEU A 528 -1.68 12.93 9.93
CA LEU A 528 -0.87 13.48 8.86
C LEU A 528 -1.54 14.78 8.36
N LEU A 529 -1.08 15.92 8.86
CA LEU A 529 -1.49 17.23 8.37
C LEU A 529 -0.67 17.54 7.12
N HIS A 530 -1.31 17.51 5.95
CA HIS A 530 -0.58 17.30 4.71
C HIS A 530 -0.87 18.38 3.66
N PRO A 531 -0.42 19.63 3.86
CA PRO A 531 -0.56 20.68 2.87
C PRO A 531 0.07 20.29 1.53
N LEU A 532 -0.64 20.57 0.44
CA LEU A 532 -0.11 20.46 -0.91
C LEU A 532 0.90 21.59 -1.16
N GLY A 533 2.05 21.25 -1.73
CA GLY A 533 3.16 22.17 -2.01
C GLY A 533 3.72 22.15 -3.42
N GLY A 534 3.11 21.39 -4.34
CA GLY A 534 3.31 21.63 -5.76
C GLY A 534 2.63 22.91 -6.24
N TRP A 535 2.56 23.10 -7.56
CA TRP A 535 1.93 24.27 -8.17
C TRP A 535 0.47 24.45 -7.70
N THR A 536 0.11 25.71 -7.45
CA THR A 536 -1.25 26.16 -7.12
C THR A 536 -1.58 27.40 -7.95
N LYS A 537 -2.86 27.72 -8.14
CA LYS A 537 -3.29 28.89 -8.90
C LYS A 537 -2.94 30.20 -8.16
N ASP A 538 -2.85 31.29 -8.91
CA ASP A 538 -2.27 32.56 -8.44
C ASP A 538 -3.00 33.22 -7.27
N ASP A 539 -4.30 32.97 -7.09
CA ASP A 539 -5.09 33.57 -6.00
C ASP A 539 -5.09 32.74 -4.70
N ASP A 540 -4.50 31.56 -4.70
CA ASP A 540 -4.30 30.76 -3.49
C ASP A 540 -3.16 31.32 -2.63
N VAL A 541 -3.22 31.09 -1.32
CA VAL A 541 -2.18 31.55 -0.39
C VAL A 541 -0.88 30.79 -0.67
N PRO A 542 0.27 31.47 -0.83
CA PRO A 542 1.55 30.82 -1.09
C PRO A 542 1.91 29.76 -0.04
N LEU A 543 2.64 28.73 -0.47
CA LEU A 543 3.01 27.60 0.39
C LEU A 543 3.75 28.03 1.66
N SER A 544 4.74 28.92 1.55
CA SER A 544 5.52 29.42 2.70
C SER A 544 4.63 30.03 3.78
N VAL A 545 3.68 30.88 3.38
CA VAL A 545 2.71 31.52 4.28
C VAL A 545 1.77 30.48 4.90
N ARG A 546 1.34 29.47 4.13
CA ARG A 546 0.50 28.38 4.67
C ARG A 546 1.25 27.56 5.71
N ILE A 547 2.50 27.20 5.46
CA ILE A 547 3.31 26.43 6.41
C ILE A 547 3.52 27.22 7.70
N GLU A 548 3.88 28.51 7.60
CA GLU A 548 3.99 29.39 8.76
C GLU A 548 2.67 29.47 9.54
N GLN A 549 1.54 29.60 8.83
CA GLN A 549 0.21 29.64 9.43
C GLN A 549 -0.14 28.31 10.13
N HIS A 550 0.21 27.17 9.55
CA HIS A 550 -0.03 25.86 10.15
C HIS A 550 0.85 25.62 11.38
N LYS A 551 2.11 26.06 11.34
CA LYS A 551 3.00 26.04 12.51
C LYS A 551 2.43 26.89 13.64
N ALA A 552 1.91 28.09 13.34
CA ALA A 552 1.24 28.92 14.33
C ALA A 552 0.02 28.23 14.98
N VAL A 553 -0.77 27.46 14.21
CA VAL A 553 -1.89 26.66 14.76
C VAL A 553 -1.40 25.58 15.75
N LEU A 554 -0.27 24.94 15.45
CA LEU A 554 0.35 23.93 16.33
C LEU A 554 0.97 24.58 17.57
N ASP A 555 1.68 25.70 17.41
CA ASP A 555 2.35 26.43 18.50
C ASP A 555 1.36 27.04 19.51
N GLU A 556 0.15 27.36 19.06
CA GLU A 556 -0.95 27.80 19.94
C GLU A 556 -1.66 26.66 20.65
N GLY A 557 -1.35 25.40 20.33
CA GLY A 557 -1.98 24.22 20.92
C GLY A 557 -3.43 24.00 20.51
N VAL A 558 -3.92 24.73 19.49
CA VAL A 558 -5.26 24.49 18.93
C VAL A 558 -5.26 23.16 18.18
N LEU A 559 -4.16 22.77 17.57
CA LEU A 559 -3.93 21.39 17.13
C LEU A 559 -2.72 20.86 17.90
N ASP A 560 -2.83 19.69 18.51
CA ASP A 560 -1.78 19.18 19.39
C ASP A 560 -0.69 18.48 18.57
N SER A 561 0.53 18.99 18.74
CA SER A 561 1.73 18.57 18.02
C SER A 561 2.20 17.16 18.39
N LYS A 562 1.82 16.63 19.55
CA LYS A 562 2.23 15.28 20.00
C LYS A 562 1.71 14.17 19.11
N TRP A 563 0.59 14.40 18.44
CA TRP A 563 -0.03 13.43 17.55
C TRP A 563 -0.20 13.95 16.13
N THR A 564 0.48 15.04 15.76
CA THR A 564 0.37 15.65 14.43
C THR A 564 1.73 15.68 13.75
N VAL A 565 1.81 15.08 12.57
CA VAL A 565 2.94 15.21 11.65
C VAL A 565 2.57 16.22 10.56
N LEU A 566 3.28 17.34 10.51
CA LEU A 566 3.17 18.33 9.43
C LEU A 566 4.17 17.99 8.33
N ALA A 567 3.69 17.68 7.13
CA ALA A 567 4.51 17.38 5.96
C ALA A 567 3.93 17.99 4.69
N ILE A 568 4.76 18.22 3.67
CA ILE A 568 4.36 18.80 2.39
C ILE A 568 4.18 17.69 1.36
N PHE A 569 3.01 17.66 0.73
CA PHE A 569 2.75 16.78 -0.41
C PHE A 569 3.21 17.45 -1.72
N PRO A 570 4.13 16.85 -2.49
CA PRO A 570 4.82 17.56 -3.59
C PRO A 570 3.99 17.70 -4.87
N SER A 571 2.87 17.00 -4.99
CA SER A 571 2.07 16.98 -6.21
C SER A 571 1.51 18.37 -6.58
N PRO A 572 1.51 18.75 -7.87
CA PRO A 572 0.75 19.90 -8.36
C PRO A 572 -0.76 19.77 -8.09
N MET A 573 -1.42 20.87 -7.77
CA MET A 573 -2.88 20.93 -7.60
C MET A 573 -3.55 21.08 -8.96
N LEU A 574 -4.46 20.17 -9.30
CA LEU A 574 -5.14 20.18 -10.60
C LEU A 574 -6.46 20.94 -10.57
N TYR A 575 -7.13 21.03 -9.42
CA TYR A 575 -8.50 21.52 -9.29
C TYR A 575 -9.55 20.65 -10.01
N ALA A 576 -9.31 19.34 -10.13
CA ALA A 576 -10.18 18.41 -10.87
C ALA A 576 -11.25 17.72 -10.00
N GLY A 577 -11.58 18.30 -8.85
CA GLY A 577 -12.72 17.89 -8.03
C GLY A 577 -12.74 16.38 -7.69
N PRO A 578 -13.83 15.66 -8.00
CA PRO A 578 -13.94 14.22 -7.69
C PRO A 578 -12.93 13.31 -8.38
N THR A 579 -12.36 13.72 -9.52
CA THR A 579 -11.27 12.98 -10.17
C THR A 579 -10.00 13.09 -9.33
N GLU A 580 -9.66 14.30 -8.87
CA GLU A 580 -8.41 14.56 -8.15
C GLU A 580 -8.44 14.11 -6.69
N VAL A 581 -9.60 14.15 -6.01
CA VAL A 581 -9.67 13.70 -4.61
C VAL A 581 -9.28 12.22 -4.44
N GLN A 582 -9.54 11.40 -5.46
CA GLN A 582 -9.08 10.01 -5.51
C GLN A 582 -7.55 9.92 -5.52
N TRP A 583 -6.88 10.74 -6.34
CA TRP A 583 -5.43 10.86 -6.34
C TRP A 583 -4.89 11.33 -4.98
N HIS A 584 -5.50 12.36 -4.40
CA HIS A 584 -5.10 12.84 -3.08
C HIS A 584 -5.20 11.74 -2.02
N ALA A 585 -6.25 10.90 -2.05
CA ALA A 585 -6.41 9.79 -1.13
C ALA A 585 -5.44 8.64 -1.42
N ARG A 586 -5.31 8.20 -2.68
CA ARG A 586 -4.41 7.11 -3.11
C ARG A 586 -2.97 7.42 -2.75
N ALA A 587 -2.49 8.64 -3.00
CA ALA A 587 -1.14 9.03 -2.66
C ALA A 587 -0.85 8.86 -1.16
N ARG A 588 -1.85 9.05 -0.29
CA ARG A 588 -1.67 8.90 1.16
C ARG A 588 -1.63 7.45 1.63
N LEU A 589 -2.17 6.50 0.85
CA LEU A 589 -1.94 5.08 1.08
C LEU A 589 -0.44 4.76 1.04
N ALA A 590 0.31 5.37 0.12
CA ALA A 590 1.76 5.21 0.05
C ALA A 590 2.45 5.64 1.36
N ALA A 591 1.91 6.63 2.07
CA ALA A 591 2.41 7.09 3.37
C ALA A 591 1.88 6.29 4.58
N GLY A 592 1.17 5.19 4.36
CA GLY A 592 0.62 4.33 5.43
C GLY A 592 -0.68 4.85 6.06
N VAL A 593 -1.37 5.77 5.39
CA VAL A 593 -2.67 6.29 5.86
C VAL A 593 -3.75 5.24 5.67
N ASN A 594 -4.53 5.00 6.72
CA ASN A 594 -5.67 4.08 6.69
C ASN A 594 -7.02 4.79 6.81
N THR A 595 -7.02 6.07 7.18
CA THR A 595 -8.23 6.88 7.35
C THR A 595 -8.07 8.22 6.63
N TYR A 596 -9.03 8.61 5.79
CA TYR A 596 -8.95 9.83 5.00
C TYR A 596 -10.14 10.75 5.28
N ILE A 597 -9.86 11.98 5.72
CA ILE A 597 -10.90 13.00 5.95
C ILE A 597 -11.19 13.67 4.60
N VAL A 598 -12.46 13.64 4.19
CA VAL A 598 -12.89 14.27 2.92
C VAL A 598 -13.96 15.33 3.15
N GLY A 599 -13.62 16.55 2.73
CA GLY A 599 -14.42 17.78 2.78
C GLY A 599 -15.66 17.82 1.88
N ARG A 600 -16.40 18.93 2.00
CA ARG A 600 -17.29 19.43 0.95
C ARG A 600 -16.46 19.99 -0.21
N ASP A 601 -16.84 19.71 -1.45
CA ASP A 601 -16.16 20.17 -2.67
C ASP A 601 -14.62 19.94 -2.65
N PRO A 602 -14.16 18.71 -2.34
CA PRO A 602 -12.74 18.45 -2.24
C PRO A 602 -12.10 18.60 -3.62
N ALA A 603 -10.94 19.26 -3.66
CA ALA A 603 -10.24 19.60 -4.89
C ALA A 603 -11.05 20.40 -5.93
N GLY A 604 -12.17 21.01 -5.54
CA GLY A 604 -12.98 21.81 -6.45
C GLY A 604 -12.45 23.23 -6.66
N ILE A 605 -13.05 23.88 -7.67
CA ILE A 605 -12.86 25.28 -8.05
C ILE A 605 -14.22 25.89 -8.37
N GLN A 606 -14.30 27.22 -8.35
CA GLN A 606 -15.53 27.92 -8.71
C GLN A 606 -15.72 27.92 -10.22
N HIS A 607 -16.97 27.77 -10.65
CA HIS A 607 -17.38 27.97 -12.03
C HIS A 607 -17.14 29.44 -12.41
N PRO A 608 -16.45 29.72 -13.53
CA PRO A 608 -16.00 31.07 -13.86
C PRO A 608 -17.16 32.06 -14.09
N ASP A 609 -18.29 31.60 -14.64
CA ASP A 609 -19.42 32.48 -14.94
C ASP A 609 -20.37 32.73 -13.75
N THR A 610 -20.61 31.72 -12.90
CA THR A 610 -21.62 31.80 -11.82
C THR A 610 -20.99 32.09 -10.46
N GLY A 611 -19.71 31.76 -10.27
CA GLY A 611 -19.04 31.81 -8.96
C GLY A 611 -19.44 30.68 -8.00
N ASP A 612 -20.37 29.81 -8.40
CA ASP A 612 -20.74 28.59 -7.68
C ASP A 612 -19.67 27.49 -7.84
N PHE A 613 -19.87 26.32 -7.24
CA PHE A 613 -18.97 25.19 -7.42
C PHE A 613 -19.01 24.65 -8.85
N LEU A 614 -17.83 24.39 -9.45
CA LEU A 614 -17.73 23.72 -10.76
C LEU A 614 -18.23 22.27 -10.68
N TYR A 615 -18.02 21.62 -9.53
CA TYR A 615 -18.45 20.26 -9.26
C TYR A 615 -19.56 20.26 -8.21
N ASP A 616 -20.43 19.25 -8.24
CA ASP A 616 -21.35 19.06 -7.13
C ASP A 616 -20.54 18.84 -5.83
N PRO A 617 -20.81 19.62 -4.77
CA PRO A 617 -19.99 19.64 -3.56
C PRO A 617 -20.01 18.32 -2.78
N THR A 618 -20.92 17.39 -3.10
CA THR A 618 -21.04 16.08 -2.47
C THR A 618 -20.34 14.96 -3.26
N HIS A 619 -20.04 15.19 -4.55
CA HIS A 619 -19.53 14.13 -5.43
C HIS A 619 -18.17 13.60 -5.00
N GLY A 620 -17.27 14.45 -4.52
CA GLY A 620 -15.94 14.00 -4.10
C GLY A 620 -15.99 12.95 -2.99
N ALA A 621 -16.79 13.18 -1.94
CA ALA A 621 -16.95 12.20 -0.87
C ALA A 621 -17.66 10.91 -1.36
N LYS A 622 -18.74 11.05 -2.13
CA LYS A 622 -19.49 9.89 -2.67
C LYS A 622 -18.63 9.02 -3.57
N ILE A 623 -17.90 9.62 -4.52
CA ILE A 623 -17.01 8.89 -5.43
C ILE A 623 -15.91 8.19 -4.65
N LEU A 624 -15.30 8.86 -3.66
CA LEU A 624 -14.23 8.25 -2.88
C LEU A 624 -14.69 7.02 -2.09
N THR A 625 -15.94 7.00 -1.59
CA THR A 625 -16.50 5.83 -0.88
C THR A 625 -16.79 4.62 -1.77
N MET A 626 -16.87 4.80 -3.09
CA MET A 626 -17.13 3.73 -4.05
C MET A 626 -15.97 3.50 -5.03
N ALA A 627 -14.88 4.26 -4.91
CA ALA A 627 -13.77 4.22 -5.83
C ALA A 627 -13.03 2.87 -5.71
N PRO A 628 -12.89 2.12 -6.81
CA PRO A 628 -12.16 0.86 -6.79
C PRO A 628 -10.65 1.13 -6.65
N GLY A 629 -9.91 0.16 -6.11
CA GLY A 629 -8.46 0.25 -5.96
C GLY A 629 -7.97 1.14 -4.81
N LEU A 630 -8.85 1.49 -3.85
CA LEU A 630 -8.52 2.10 -2.56
C LEU A 630 -8.76 1.10 -1.41
N PRO A 631 -8.00 -0.02 -1.34
CA PRO A 631 -8.25 -1.05 -0.35
C PRO A 631 -7.99 -0.53 1.06
N ASN A 632 -8.88 -0.88 2.00
CA ASN A 632 -8.73 -0.62 3.43
C ASN A 632 -8.63 0.86 3.84
N LEU A 633 -9.05 1.80 2.97
CA LEU A 633 -9.13 3.22 3.33
C LEU A 633 -10.50 3.55 3.91
N GLU A 634 -10.54 3.90 5.19
CA GLU A 634 -11.74 4.41 5.84
C GLU A 634 -11.95 5.88 5.47
N ILE A 635 -13.06 6.19 4.79
CA ILE A 635 -13.40 7.56 4.43
C ILE A 635 -14.27 8.16 5.53
N ILE A 636 -13.78 9.25 6.14
CA ILE A 636 -14.57 10.02 7.12
C ILE A 636 -15.10 11.27 6.41
N PRO A 637 -16.41 11.30 6.09
CA PRO A 637 -17.01 12.45 5.44
C PRO A 637 -17.08 13.65 6.40
N PHE A 638 -16.87 14.84 5.83
CA PHE A 638 -16.92 16.09 6.57
C PHE A 638 -18.33 16.33 7.11
N ARG A 639 -18.42 16.54 8.43
CA ARG A 639 -19.56 17.25 9.01
C ARG A 639 -19.32 18.74 8.84
N VAL A 640 -20.30 19.44 8.27
CA VAL A 640 -20.22 20.87 8.04
C VAL A 640 -19.95 21.57 9.37
N ALA A 641 -18.84 22.31 9.48
CA ALA A 641 -18.50 23.11 10.65
C ALA A 641 -18.70 24.59 10.33
N ALA A 642 -19.36 25.31 11.23
CA ALA A 642 -19.64 26.74 11.11
C ALA A 642 -19.42 27.44 12.45
N TYR A 643 -19.29 28.77 12.43
CA TYR A 643 -19.10 29.54 13.64
C TYR A 643 -20.45 29.70 14.36
N ASP A 644 -20.56 29.13 15.56
CA ASP A 644 -21.76 29.20 16.37
C ASP A 644 -21.71 30.45 17.27
N LYS A 645 -22.63 31.38 17.02
CA LYS A 645 -22.70 32.67 17.73
C LYS A 645 -23.05 32.50 19.21
N THR A 646 -23.73 31.42 19.59
CA THR A 646 -24.21 31.22 20.97
C THR A 646 -23.07 30.84 21.91
N ILE A 647 -22.11 30.04 21.41
CA ILE A 647 -20.95 29.57 22.16
C ILE A 647 -19.65 30.31 21.81
N GLY A 648 -19.67 31.16 20.78
CA GLY A 648 -18.51 31.95 20.36
C GLY A 648 -17.35 31.11 19.83
N SER A 649 -17.64 30.01 19.13
CA SER A 649 -16.61 29.10 18.60
C SER A 649 -17.13 28.25 17.44
N MET A 650 -16.25 27.50 16.79
CA MET A 650 -16.63 26.60 15.70
C MET A 650 -17.34 25.35 16.25
N ALA A 651 -18.50 25.01 15.69
CA ALA A 651 -19.25 23.81 16.00
C ALA A 651 -19.78 23.13 14.73
N PHE A 652 -20.21 21.87 14.86
CA PHE A 652 -20.92 21.19 13.78
C PHE A 652 -22.27 21.86 13.53
N PHE A 653 -22.54 22.16 12.27
CA PHE A 653 -23.77 22.82 11.83
C PHE A 653 -24.99 21.96 12.16
N ASP A 654 -26.02 22.61 12.68
CA ASP A 654 -27.29 22.01 13.05
C ASP A 654 -28.41 22.80 12.36
N GLU A 655 -29.11 22.11 11.46
CA GLU A 655 -30.14 22.71 10.61
C GLU A 655 -31.34 23.22 11.42
N SER A 656 -31.61 22.63 12.58
CA SER A 656 -32.71 23.06 13.47
C SER A 656 -32.52 24.46 14.04
N ARG A 657 -31.27 24.93 14.10
CA ARG A 657 -30.87 26.22 14.67
C ARG A 657 -29.94 26.98 13.72
N LYS A 658 -30.23 26.91 12.41
CA LYS A 658 -29.42 27.52 11.34
C LYS A 658 -29.06 29.00 11.57
N GLU A 659 -29.95 29.76 12.22
CA GLU A 659 -29.77 31.19 12.48
C GLU A 659 -28.65 31.47 13.49
N ASP A 660 -28.24 30.48 14.29
CA ASP A 660 -27.15 30.60 15.26
C ASP A 660 -25.77 30.50 14.61
N PHE A 661 -25.70 30.02 13.36
CA PHE A 661 -24.44 29.76 12.66
C PHE A 661 -24.08 30.84 11.64
N ILE A 662 -22.79 31.15 11.57
CA ILE A 662 -22.19 32.01 10.54
C ILE A 662 -21.23 31.17 9.70
N PHE A 663 -21.44 31.19 8.38
CA PHE A 663 -20.49 30.67 7.40
C PHE A 663 -19.53 31.77 6.95
N ILE A 664 -18.23 31.56 7.18
CA ILE A 664 -17.17 32.45 6.72
C ILE A 664 -16.39 31.71 5.63
N SER A 665 -16.67 32.05 4.37
CA SER A 665 -15.96 31.46 3.22
C SER A 665 -14.50 31.92 3.18
N GLY A 666 -13.65 31.17 2.47
CA GLY A 666 -12.26 31.57 2.23
C GLY A 666 -12.16 32.97 1.61
N THR A 667 -13.04 33.30 0.66
CA THR A 667 -13.11 34.65 0.07
C THR A 667 -13.42 35.72 1.09
N LYS A 668 -14.37 35.48 2.00
CA LYS A 668 -14.73 36.42 3.08
C LYS A 668 -13.59 36.59 4.09
N MET A 669 -12.94 35.48 4.47
CA MET A 669 -11.75 35.49 5.34
C MET A 669 -10.61 36.30 4.73
N ARG A 670 -10.36 36.15 3.42
CA ARG A 670 -9.37 36.97 2.70
C ARG A 670 -9.76 38.44 2.66
N GLY A 671 -11.05 38.74 2.47
CA GLY A 671 -11.58 40.09 2.57
C GLY A 671 -11.26 40.73 3.93
N PHE A 672 -11.56 40.03 5.02
CA PHE A 672 -11.23 40.46 6.38
C PHE A 672 -9.74 40.78 6.54
N ALA A 673 -8.86 39.91 6.07
CA ALA A 673 -7.42 40.12 6.19
C ALA A 673 -6.92 41.31 5.35
N ARG A 674 -7.50 41.54 4.16
CA ARG A 674 -7.18 42.69 3.30
C ARG A 674 -7.67 44.02 3.87
N ASP A 675 -8.83 44.00 4.52
CA ASP A 675 -9.48 45.19 5.07
C ASP A 675 -9.02 45.52 6.50
N GLY A 676 -8.12 44.70 7.07
CA GLY A 676 -7.67 44.84 8.46
C GLY A 676 -8.74 44.50 9.50
N VAL A 677 -9.78 43.76 9.11
CA VAL A 677 -10.90 43.35 9.97
C VAL A 677 -10.56 42.03 10.65
N GLN A 678 -10.76 41.94 11.96
CA GLN A 678 -10.59 40.69 12.70
C GLN A 678 -11.79 39.75 12.49
N PRO A 679 -11.58 38.44 12.27
CA PRO A 679 -12.67 37.48 12.28
C PRO A 679 -13.25 37.35 13.70
N PRO A 680 -14.44 36.77 13.85
CA PRO A 680 -14.99 36.47 15.17
C PRO A 680 -14.00 35.67 16.03
N ALA A 681 -13.87 36.03 17.31
CA ALA A 681 -13.01 35.32 18.25
C ALA A 681 -13.38 33.83 18.29
N GLY A 682 -12.40 32.93 18.19
CA GLY A 682 -12.66 31.48 18.12
C GLY A 682 -12.88 30.92 16.70
N PHE A 683 -12.89 31.75 15.66
CA PHE A 683 -12.87 31.29 14.26
C PHE A 683 -11.51 30.70 13.84
N MET A 684 -10.42 31.37 14.21
CA MET A 684 -9.04 30.97 13.92
C MET A 684 -8.15 31.31 15.11
N ALA A 685 -7.07 30.56 15.29
CA ALA A 685 -6.05 30.84 16.29
C ALA A 685 -5.40 32.24 16.05
N PRO A 686 -5.29 33.11 17.08
CA PRO A 686 -4.79 34.48 16.90
C PRO A 686 -3.42 34.62 16.22
N LYS A 687 -2.41 33.82 16.57
CA LYS A 687 -1.10 33.86 15.89
C LYS A 687 -1.26 33.42 14.43
N ALA A 688 -2.06 32.38 14.18
CA ALA A 688 -2.32 31.92 12.83
C ALA A 688 -3.05 32.97 11.98
N TRP A 689 -3.97 33.74 12.57
CA TRP A 689 -4.60 34.87 11.89
C TRP A 689 -3.60 35.99 11.59
N ASN A 690 -2.70 36.30 12.53
CA ASN A 690 -1.69 37.35 12.35
C ASN A 690 -0.75 37.05 11.17
N VAL A 691 -0.39 35.79 10.94
CA VAL A 691 0.38 35.37 9.74
C VAL A 691 -0.36 35.75 8.46
N LEU A 692 -1.65 35.43 8.37
CA LEU A 692 -2.47 35.76 7.19
C LEU A 692 -2.66 37.27 7.02
N ALA A 693 -3.00 37.96 8.11
CA ALA A 693 -3.20 39.41 8.09
C ALA A 693 -1.93 40.16 7.65
N SER A 694 -0.76 39.71 8.13
CA SER A 694 0.55 40.27 7.74
C SER A 694 0.83 40.06 6.26
N TYR A 695 0.60 38.85 5.75
CA TYR A 695 0.76 38.55 4.32
C TYR A 695 -0.13 39.44 3.45
N TYR A 696 -1.43 39.54 3.75
CA TYR A 696 -2.34 40.37 2.94
C TYR A 696 -2.05 41.86 3.06
N SER A 697 -1.58 42.33 4.21
CA SER A 697 -1.14 43.72 4.40
C SER A 697 0.08 44.04 3.53
N GLN A 698 1.08 43.14 3.50
CA GLN A 698 2.26 43.29 2.66
C GLN A 698 1.92 43.29 1.17
N LEU A 699 1.04 42.37 0.73
CA LEU A 699 0.59 42.30 -0.66
C LEU A 699 -0.08 43.61 -1.14
N ILE A 700 -0.78 44.32 -0.25
CA ILE A 700 -1.37 45.63 -0.55
C ILE A 700 -0.29 46.71 -0.66
N LEU A 701 0.74 46.65 0.19
CA LEU A 701 1.87 47.59 0.14
C LEU A 701 2.68 47.43 -1.14
N ASP A 702 2.99 46.19 -1.54
CA ASP A 702 3.77 45.89 -2.74
C ASP A 702 3.04 46.37 -4.01
N LYS A 703 1.72 46.11 -4.11
CA LYS A 703 0.90 46.64 -5.21
C LYS A 703 0.84 48.17 -5.26
N LYS A 704 0.87 48.85 -4.10
CA LYS A 704 0.93 50.32 -4.06
C LYS A 704 2.30 50.86 -4.48
N GLN A 705 3.35 50.07 -4.35
CA GLN A 705 4.70 50.42 -4.82
C GLN A 705 4.87 50.14 -6.31
N GLU A 706 4.29 49.07 -6.88
CA GLU A 706 4.33 48.79 -8.32
C GLU A 706 3.53 49.81 -9.17
N ILE A 707 2.49 50.43 -8.59
CA ILE A 707 1.65 51.44 -9.27
C ILE A 707 2.30 52.85 -9.21
N LYS A 708 3.32 53.05 -8.38
CA LYS A 708 4.07 54.30 -8.26
C LYS A 708 5.36 54.24 -9.08
#